data_AF-A0A7J6FEU5-F1
#
_entry.id   AF-A0A7J6FEU5-F1
#
_cell.length_a   1.000
_cell.length_b   1.000
_cell.length_c   1.000
_cell.angle_alpha   90.00
_cell.angle_beta   90.00
_cell.angle_gamma   90.00
#
_symmetry.space_group_name_H-M   'P 1'
#
loop_
_entity.id
_entity.type
_entity.pdbx_description
1 polymer ?
#
loop_
_entity_poly.entity_id
_entity_poly.type
_entity_poly.pdbx_seq_one_letter_code
_entity_poly.pdbx_strand_id
1 'polypeptide(L)'
;MINYTYAPHPDHNVLPNVSFQEISGGRSFFCGLRYGGFSLHCWDTSNCTVTNTLQPKRVYHSRTVALTNIAVGDSQVCALELATGIARCWRGTGGSSNDNEKVWNDNGVFPSPGKSLRFQAITCGSGFTCGILRNDSRVVCWGLAIADVIQMGFENFSMSSLVAGESHACGLTTTGFLVCTGENGSGQLDVPSSVSNNNSAYEFSDLALGSTFTCGIKRQNGHVACWGKLSQSLINSMIKNISFELIVSGSDFVCGLTTSNLSLMCWSDSGHYGVLPMRMIIPGPCVKPEQCSKCGTYPNSDFLCHYTGDIVRSYHRTTSNYDEPRNSTITTPSTDHNEPTTANNIVTVLNRVGSMNPEIFSLSELATATHSFSLENKIGGGSFGVVYKGKLSDGRDVAIKRGHISSSQTITRMMIKQFQEKESAFDSELVSLSRLNHKHLVSLVGFCQENEERILVYDYMENGSLHNILHDKRNDSVSVINSWRARIKIALDAAKGIEYLHNYAVPPVIHRDIKSSNILLDSDWTARVSDFGLSKLMKRGHRDAVSAKAVGTVGYIDPEYYVLNVLTAKSDVYGLGVVMLELLTGKKAVFKDGEEGLTSVVDYARERRRLLGEGVLDNRVGSPEWINEAEAVEILADTAVRCVKLEGRDRPEISEDLRLLLGNCPKV
;
A
#
# COMPACT_ATOMS: atom_id res chain seq x y z
N MET A 1 -9.18 -28.85 45.93
CA MET A 1 -9.96 -27.72 46.47
C MET A 1 -9.49 -26.46 45.78
N ILE A 2 -10.43 -25.81 45.11
CA ILE A 2 -10.23 -24.55 44.39
C ILE A 2 -9.93 -23.46 45.42
N ASN A 3 -8.82 -22.75 45.25
CA ASN A 3 -8.69 -21.33 45.62
C ASN A 3 -7.33 -20.84 45.16
N TYR A 4 -7.31 -20.02 44.11
CA TYR A 4 -6.45 -18.84 44.13
C TYR A 4 -7.21 -17.67 43.51
N THR A 5 -7.71 -16.87 44.43
CA THR A 5 -7.98 -15.44 44.40
C THR A 5 -7.29 -14.68 43.27
N TYR A 6 -8.11 -13.95 42.51
CA TYR A 6 -7.71 -12.80 41.70
C TYR A 6 -6.77 -11.88 42.48
N ALA A 7 -5.55 -11.73 41.99
CA ALA A 7 -4.71 -10.57 42.25
C ALA A 7 -4.55 -9.84 40.91
N PRO A 8 -4.81 -8.52 40.83
CA PRO A 8 -4.40 -7.75 39.67
C PRO A 8 -2.88 -7.67 39.73
N HIS A 9 -2.19 -8.45 38.89
CA HIS A 9 -0.76 -8.21 38.68
C HIS A 9 -0.60 -6.77 38.16
N PRO A 10 0.34 -5.99 38.72
CA PRO A 10 0.49 -4.60 38.36
C PRO A 10 0.92 -4.55 36.90
N ASP A 11 0.05 -4.01 36.04
CA ASP A 11 0.41 -3.64 34.68
C ASP A 11 1.64 -2.72 34.76
N HIS A 12 2.82 -3.27 34.46
CA HIS A 12 4.05 -2.50 34.36
C HIS A 12 3.90 -1.57 33.15
N ASN A 13 3.37 -0.38 33.41
CA ASN A 13 2.88 0.55 32.40
C ASN A 13 4.04 1.14 31.59
N VAL A 14 4.34 0.51 30.45
CA VAL A 14 4.83 1.25 29.29
C VAL A 14 3.67 2.14 28.85
N LEU A 15 3.62 3.38 29.34
CA LEU A 15 2.57 4.41 29.12
C LEU A 15 1.39 3.94 28.23
N PRO A 16 0.20 3.65 28.78
CA PRO A 16 -0.87 2.90 28.10
C PRO A 16 -1.46 3.59 26.85
N ASN A 17 -1.04 4.83 26.55
CA ASN A 17 -1.47 5.64 25.41
C ASN A 17 -0.37 5.83 24.34
N VAL A 18 0.69 5.02 24.34
CA VAL A 18 1.80 5.16 23.39
C VAL A 18 1.92 3.94 22.50
N SER A 19 1.67 4.12 21.20
CA SER A 19 1.86 3.07 20.20
C SER A 19 3.32 2.93 19.78
N PHE A 20 3.80 1.68 19.72
CA PHE A 20 5.12 1.32 19.21
C PHE A 20 4.94 0.57 17.88
N GLN A 21 5.83 0.84 16.91
CA GLN A 21 5.83 0.15 15.62
C GLN A 21 6.81 -1.03 15.58
N GLU A 22 7.83 -1.03 16.43
CA GLU A 22 8.85 -2.07 16.49
C GLU A 22 9.44 -2.16 17.91
N ILE A 23 9.73 -3.38 18.36
CA ILE A 23 10.35 -3.67 19.66
C ILE A 23 11.45 -4.71 19.43
N SER A 24 12.60 -4.53 20.07
CA SER A 24 13.69 -5.49 20.08
C SER A 24 14.29 -5.59 21.48
N GLY A 25 14.63 -6.81 21.91
CA GLY A 25 15.22 -7.10 23.20
C GLY A 25 16.71 -7.40 23.11
N GLY A 26 17.44 -7.05 24.16
CA GLY A 26 18.82 -7.46 24.41
C GLY A 26 18.93 -8.10 25.78
N ARG A 27 20.16 -8.35 26.24
CA ARG A 27 20.45 -9.12 27.46
C ARG A 27 19.82 -8.56 28.74
N SER A 28 19.92 -7.25 28.95
CA SER A 28 19.45 -6.57 30.18
C SER A 28 18.62 -5.32 29.89
N PHE A 29 18.17 -5.15 28.65
CA PHE A 29 17.34 -4.03 28.25
C PHE A 29 16.54 -4.38 26.99
N PHE A 30 15.49 -3.64 26.73
CA PHE A 30 14.81 -3.67 25.44
C PHE A 30 14.56 -2.26 24.96
N CYS A 31 14.34 -2.11 23.65
CA CYS A 31 14.03 -0.82 23.03
C CYS A 31 12.76 -0.93 22.20
N GLY A 32 12.04 0.18 22.14
CA GLY A 32 10.80 0.33 21.39
C GLY A 32 10.82 1.62 20.59
N LEU A 33 10.57 1.49 19.29
CA LEU A 33 10.44 2.60 18.36
C LEU A 33 8.98 3.05 18.32
N ARG A 34 8.73 4.31 18.68
CA ARG A 34 7.37 4.86 18.65
C ARG A 34 6.84 4.90 17.23
N TYR A 35 5.52 4.79 17.10
CA TYR A 35 4.82 4.94 15.84
C TYR A 35 5.24 6.24 15.11
N GLY A 36 5.55 6.12 13.82
CA GLY A 36 6.11 7.20 13.00
C GLY A 36 7.64 7.28 13.00
N GLY A 37 8.33 6.48 13.82
CA GLY A 37 9.80 6.34 13.75
C GLY A 37 10.61 7.52 14.30
N PHE A 38 9.96 8.55 14.82
CA PHE A 38 10.62 9.81 15.25
C PHE A 38 11.21 9.77 16.66
N SER A 39 10.98 8.70 17.43
CA SER A 39 11.56 8.57 18.77
C SER A 39 11.74 7.12 19.22
N LEU A 40 12.95 6.81 19.68
CA LEU A 40 13.35 5.51 20.24
C LEU A 40 13.50 5.62 21.75
N HIS A 41 12.89 4.71 22.48
CA HIS A 41 13.02 4.59 23.94
C HIS A 41 13.56 3.21 24.29
N CYS A 42 14.35 3.13 25.36
CA CYS A 42 14.86 1.87 25.89
C CYS A 42 14.61 1.79 27.40
N TRP A 43 14.40 0.58 27.89
CA TRP A 43 14.14 0.27 29.30
C TRP A 43 15.15 -0.74 29.78
N ASP A 44 15.74 -0.45 30.93
CA ASP A 44 16.66 -1.36 31.60
C ASP A 44 15.85 -2.37 32.45
N THR A 45 16.16 -3.65 32.33
CA THR A 45 15.47 -4.72 33.06
C THR A 45 16.23 -5.14 34.31
N SER A 46 17.50 -4.76 34.45
CA SER A 46 18.35 -5.13 35.59
C SER A 46 17.85 -4.59 36.95
N ASN A 47 17.22 -3.40 36.95
CA ASN A 47 16.68 -2.75 38.16
C ASN A 47 15.19 -3.03 38.42
N CYS A 48 14.54 -3.84 37.57
CA CYS A 48 13.10 -4.06 37.63
C CYS A 48 12.68 -4.91 38.86
N THR A 49 13.58 -5.74 39.38
CA THR A 49 13.35 -6.60 40.55
C THR A 49 13.23 -5.82 41.87
N VAL A 50 13.74 -4.58 41.92
CA VAL A 50 13.81 -3.77 43.16
C VAL A 50 12.78 -2.64 43.20
N THR A 51 12.47 -2.03 42.05
CA THR A 51 11.67 -0.78 41.99
C THR A 51 10.26 -0.96 41.44
N ASN A 52 9.90 -2.17 40.97
CA ASN A 52 8.62 -2.51 40.31
C ASN A 52 8.22 -1.55 39.15
N THR A 53 9.14 -0.72 38.64
CA THR A 53 8.85 0.28 37.62
C THR A 53 9.91 0.26 36.52
N LEU A 54 9.46 0.12 35.26
CA LEU A 54 10.31 0.23 34.08
C LEU A 54 10.40 1.70 33.66
N GLN A 55 11.54 2.35 33.92
CA GLN A 55 11.74 3.75 33.56
C GLN A 55 12.27 3.88 32.11
N PRO A 56 11.53 4.55 31.20
CA PRO A 56 11.99 4.74 29.83
C PRO A 56 13.13 5.77 29.75
N LYS A 57 14.21 5.42 29.06
CA LYS A 57 15.22 6.38 28.59
C LYS A 57 15.05 6.63 27.10
N ARG A 58 14.88 7.89 26.71
CA ARG A 58 14.86 8.27 25.28
C ARG A 58 16.27 8.24 24.72
N VAL A 59 16.50 7.42 23.72
CA VAL A 59 17.81 7.25 23.06
C VAL A 59 17.87 8.02 21.75
N TYR A 60 16.71 8.25 21.12
CA TYR A 60 16.62 9.04 19.89
C TYR A 60 15.36 9.92 19.86
N HIS A 61 15.51 11.12 19.30
CA HIS A 61 14.40 11.97 18.88
C HIS A 61 14.82 12.82 17.68
N SER A 62 13.96 12.87 16.67
CA SER A 62 14.09 13.82 15.56
C SER A 62 12.71 14.25 15.09
N ARG A 63 12.60 15.47 14.55
CA ARG A 63 11.36 15.96 13.93
C ARG A 63 11.28 15.65 12.44
N THR A 64 12.40 15.27 11.83
CA THR A 64 12.53 15.18 10.36
C THR A 64 13.07 13.83 9.89
N VAL A 65 13.79 13.10 10.74
CA VAL A 65 14.42 11.84 10.38
C VAL A 65 13.73 10.71 11.16
N ALA A 66 12.89 9.95 10.47
CA ALA A 66 12.27 8.75 11.02
C ALA A 66 13.24 7.55 10.94
N LEU A 67 13.18 6.68 11.93
CA LEU A 67 13.89 5.40 11.98
C LEU A 67 12.97 4.23 11.62
N THR A 68 13.57 3.09 11.29
CA THR A 68 12.95 1.78 11.03
C THR A 68 13.99 0.66 11.28
N ASN A 69 13.57 -0.60 11.37
CA ASN A 69 14.45 -1.77 11.53
C ASN A 69 15.39 -1.62 12.73
N ILE A 70 14.81 -1.56 13.93
CA ILE A 70 15.60 -1.56 15.16
C ILE A 70 16.18 -2.95 15.41
N ALA A 71 17.47 -2.99 15.69
CA ALA A 71 18.17 -4.21 16.10
C ALA A 71 18.87 -3.93 17.43
N VAL A 72 18.57 -4.76 18.43
CA VAL A 72 19.15 -4.67 19.77
C VAL A 72 20.04 -5.90 19.95
N GLY A 73 21.32 -5.67 20.23
CA GLY A 73 22.25 -6.70 20.69
C GLY A 73 22.39 -6.66 22.21
N ASP A 74 23.39 -7.36 22.74
CA ASP A 74 23.59 -7.49 24.19
C ASP A 74 23.77 -6.15 24.91
N SER A 75 24.44 -5.18 24.27
CA SER A 75 24.79 -3.88 24.87
C SER A 75 24.50 -2.67 23.99
N GLN A 76 24.25 -2.90 22.71
CA GLN A 76 24.09 -1.89 21.69
C GLN A 76 22.71 -1.96 21.03
N VAL A 77 22.25 -0.83 20.50
CA VAL A 77 21.05 -0.75 19.68
C VAL A 77 21.37 0.03 18.41
N CYS A 78 20.96 -0.49 17.27
CA CYS A 78 21.08 0.17 15.99
C CYS A 78 19.71 0.29 15.32
N ALA A 79 19.56 1.27 14.43
CA ALA A 79 18.37 1.45 13.61
C ALA A 79 18.75 2.06 12.25
N LEU A 80 17.87 1.91 11.26
CA LEU A 80 18.02 2.51 9.94
C LEU A 80 17.20 3.80 9.84
N GLU A 81 17.75 4.83 9.20
CA GLU A 81 16.95 5.96 8.73
C GLU A 81 16.00 5.50 7.63
N LEU A 82 14.71 5.78 7.77
CA LEU A 82 13.67 5.33 6.84
C LEU A 82 13.90 5.84 5.41
N ALA A 83 14.25 7.13 5.28
CA ALA A 83 14.39 7.79 3.97
C ALA A 83 15.69 7.41 3.25
N THR A 84 16.78 7.25 3.99
CA THR A 84 18.10 7.05 3.40
C THR A 84 18.50 5.59 3.43
N GLY A 85 18.27 4.87 4.54
CA GLY A 85 18.86 3.57 4.83
C GLY A 85 20.22 3.67 5.55
N ILE A 86 20.60 4.84 6.06
CA ILE A 86 21.81 5.00 6.88
C ILE A 86 21.60 4.32 8.24
N ALA A 87 22.55 3.50 8.66
CA ALA A 87 22.54 2.89 10.00
C ALA A 87 23.07 3.85 11.06
N ARG A 88 22.37 3.93 12.18
CA ARG A 88 22.77 4.69 13.39
C ARG A 88 22.73 3.76 14.58
N CYS A 89 23.77 3.81 15.40
CA CYS A 89 23.90 3.00 16.59
C CYS A 89 24.05 3.86 17.85
N TRP A 90 23.52 3.35 18.95
CA TRP A 90 23.53 3.95 20.28
C TRP A 90 23.73 2.85 21.33
N ARG A 91 24.19 3.24 22.52
CA ARG A 91 24.57 2.35 23.62
C ARG A 91 25.71 1.39 23.20
N GLY A 92 26.56 1.02 24.14
CA GLY A 92 27.67 0.11 23.87
C GLY A 92 28.66 0.12 25.01
N THR A 93 28.67 -0.95 25.79
CA THR A 93 29.79 -1.28 26.68
C THR A 93 30.62 -2.33 25.94
N GLY A 94 31.94 -2.16 25.79
CA GLY A 94 32.75 -3.20 25.18
C GLY A 94 32.64 -4.49 25.99
N GLY A 95 32.31 -5.60 25.33
CA GLY A 95 32.03 -6.85 26.02
C GLY A 95 33.28 -7.44 26.69
N SER A 96 33.19 -7.67 27.99
CA SER A 96 33.35 -8.97 28.68
C SER A 96 33.96 -8.78 30.07
N SER A 97 33.34 -9.44 31.04
CA SER A 97 33.54 -9.35 32.48
C SER A 97 34.86 -9.93 33.00
N ASN A 98 35.94 -9.98 32.22
CA ASN A 98 37.24 -10.47 32.71
C ASN A 98 38.49 -9.82 32.08
N ASP A 99 38.35 -8.89 31.12
CA ASP A 99 39.49 -8.16 30.56
C ASP A 99 39.15 -6.67 30.48
N ASN A 100 39.99 -5.84 31.11
CA ASN A 100 39.99 -4.37 31.11
C ASN A 100 38.99 -3.72 30.13
N GLU A 101 37.90 -3.20 30.70
CA GLU A 101 36.76 -2.52 30.08
C GLU A 101 37.14 -1.68 28.83
N LYS A 102 37.03 -2.27 27.63
CA LYS A 102 37.27 -1.55 26.37
C LYS A 102 36.09 -0.63 26.07
N VAL A 103 36.28 0.67 26.21
CA VAL A 103 35.30 1.67 25.77
C VAL A 103 35.39 1.82 24.24
N TRP A 104 34.26 1.77 23.53
CA TRP A 104 34.20 1.86 22.05
C TRP A 104 34.75 3.19 21.49
N ASN A 105 34.69 4.27 22.28
CA ASN A 105 35.25 5.61 22.04
C ASN A 105 35.20 6.42 23.35
N ASP A 106 35.75 7.64 23.40
CA ASP A 106 35.75 8.53 24.59
C ASP A 106 34.34 8.78 25.20
N ASN A 107 33.26 8.48 24.46
CA ASN A 107 31.88 8.68 24.86
C ASN A 107 31.09 7.37 25.14
N GLY A 108 31.70 6.19 25.02
CA GLY A 108 31.02 4.90 25.28
C GLY A 108 29.90 4.56 24.30
N VAL A 109 30.00 4.95 23.02
CA VAL A 109 28.96 4.71 21.99
C VAL A 109 29.45 3.70 20.95
N PHE A 110 28.65 2.66 20.68
CA PHE A 110 28.93 1.69 19.62
C PHE A 110 29.04 2.34 18.23
N PRO A 111 30.02 1.95 17.40
CA PRO A 111 30.28 2.61 16.12
C PRO A 111 29.13 2.47 15.12
N SER A 112 28.97 3.48 14.25
CA SER A 112 28.09 3.43 13.07
C SER A 112 28.93 3.35 11.80
N PRO A 113 28.55 2.55 10.78
CA PRO A 113 29.41 2.14 9.67
C PRO A 113 29.61 3.21 8.57
N GLY A 114 29.59 4.50 8.91
CA GLY A 114 29.80 5.61 8.00
C GLY A 114 28.56 6.03 7.19
N LYS A 115 28.52 7.30 6.78
CA LYS A 115 27.35 7.93 6.10
C LYS A 115 27.24 7.62 4.61
N SER A 116 28.12 6.82 4.02
CA SER A 116 28.07 6.43 2.60
C SER A 116 27.30 5.12 2.39
N LEU A 117 27.27 4.24 3.38
CA LEU A 117 26.60 2.95 3.29
C LEU A 117 25.08 3.09 3.47
N ARG A 118 24.34 2.24 2.75
CA ARG A 118 22.88 2.24 2.70
C ARG A 118 22.37 0.82 2.83
N PHE A 119 21.65 0.55 3.91
CA PHE A 119 21.21 -0.79 4.28
C PHE A 119 19.70 -0.96 4.06
N GLN A 120 19.30 -2.19 3.71
CA GLN A 120 17.89 -2.61 3.62
C GLN A 120 17.41 -3.31 4.89
N ALA A 121 18.33 -3.97 5.61
CA ALA A 121 18.07 -4.68 6.85
C ALA A 121 19.36 -4.71 7.69
N ILE A 122 19.21 -4.78 9.01
CA ILE A 122 20.30 -4.92 9.99
C ILE A 122 19.94 -5.92 11.08
N THR A 123 20.94 -6.55 11.69
CA THR A 123 20.82 -7.44 12.85
C THR A 123 22.00 -7.24 13.79
N CYS A 124 21.81 -7.44 15.09
CA CYS A 124 22.83 -7.24 16.11
C CYS A 124 23.11 -8.55 16.86
N GLY A 125 24.39 -8.85 17.09
CA GLY A 125 24.84 -9.91 17.99
C GLY A 125 25.54 -9.33 19.21
N SER A 126 26.38 -10.11 19.88
CA SER A 126 27.13 -9.63 21.05
C SER A 126 28.32 -8.77 20.62
N GLY A 127 28.16 -7.44 20.69
CA GLY A 127 29.21 -6.49 20.32
C GLY A 127 29.51 -6.39 18.82
N PHE A 128 28.66 -6.92 17.94
CA PHE A 128 28.73 -6.68 16.51
C PHE A 128 27.36 -6.38 15.91
N THR A 129 27.34 -5.73 14.75
CA THR A 129 26.13 -5.52 13.94
C THR A 129 26.48 -5.80 12.50
N CYS A 130 25.55 -6.44 11.78
CA CYS A 130 25.66 -6.70 10.35
C CYS A 130 24.45 -6.14 9.64
N GLY A 131 24.63 -5.75 8.38
CA GLY A 131 23.55 -5.27 7.54
C GLY A 131 23.71 -5.69 6.08
N ILE A 132 22.57 -5.78 5.40
CA ILE A 132 22.51 -6.07 3.96
C ILE A 132 22.43 -4.74 3.22
N LEU A 133 23.33 -4.50 2.27
CA LEU A 133 23.34 -3.29 1.46
C LEU A 133 22.19 -3.26 0.44
N ARG A 134 21.63 -2.08 0.18
CA ARG A 134 20.51 -1.88 -0.76
C ARG A 134 20.88 -2.05 -2.23
N ASN A 135 22.13 -1.83 -2.58
CA ASN A 135 22.59 -1.76 -3.97
C ASN A 135 22.90 -3.14 -4.56
N ASP A 136 23.56 -4.01 -3.79
CA ASP A 136 24.12 -5.27 -4.28
C ASP A 136 23.82 -6.47 -3.35
N SER A 137 23.05 -6.25 -2.29
CA SER A 137 22.68 -7.27 -1.31
C SER A 137 23.88 -7.94 -0.60
N ARG A 138 25.07 -7.31 -0.61
CA ARG A 138 26.23 -7.78 0.17
C ARG A 138 26.06 -7.48 1.65
N VAL A 139 26.68 -8.31 2.49
CA VAL A 139 26.72 -8.13 3.93
C VAL A 139 27.91 -7.24 4.30
N VAL A 140 27.66 -6.25 5.15
CA VAL A 140 28.70 -5.47 5.82
C VAL A 140 28.48 -5.57 7.32
N CYS A 141 29.53 -5.90 8.07
CA CYS A 141 29.52 -6.02 9.52
C CYS A 141 30.50 -5.04 10.17
N TRP A 142 30.19 -4.60 11.38
CA TRP A 142 31.04 -3.72 12.17
C TRP A 142 30.88 -3.98 13.67
N GLY A 143 31.89 -3.63 14.46
CA GLY A 143 31.93 -3.87 15.90
C GLY A 143 33.20 -4.59 16.32
N LEU A 144 33.07 -5.65 17.12
CA LEU A 144 34.19 -6.47 17.59
C LEU A 144 34.80 -7.26 16.43
N ALA A 145 35.99 -7.83 16.64
CA ALA A 145 36.73 -8.59 15.63
C ALA A 145 35.93 -9.75 14.99
N ILE A 146 34.95 -10.32 15.71
CA ILE A 146 34.05 -11.35 15.16
C ILE A 146 33.24 -10.84 13.96
N ALA A 147 32.98 -9.53 13.88
CA ALA A 147 32.29 -8.90 12.75
C ALA A 147 33.02 -9.12 11.42
N ASP A 148 34.36 -9.02 11.43
CA ASP A 148 35.17 -9.20 10.22
C ASP A 148 35.12 -10.65 9.73
N VAL A 149 35.19 -11.61 10.66
CA VAL A 149 35.05 -13.04 10.36
C VAL A 149 33.68 -13.34 9.75
N ILE A 150 32.62 -12.79 10.34
CA ILE A 150 31.25 -12.96 9.85
C ILE A 150 31.11 -12.35 8.45
N GLN A 151 31.61 -11.12 8.24
CA GLN A 151 31.54 -10.46 6.93
C GLN A 151 32.26 -11.25 5.83
N MET A 152 33.48 -11.73 6.10
CA MET A 152 34.25 -12.53 5.13
C MET A 152 33.50 -13.82 4.74
N GLY A 153 32.83 -14.48 5.69
CA GLY A 153 32.04 -15.67 5.40
C GLY A 153 30.87 -15.43 4.45
N PHE A 154 30.38 -14.18 4.33
CA PHE A 154 29.31 -13.80 3.42
C PHE A 154 29.77 -13.12 2.12
N GLU A 155 31.08 -12.90 1.93
CA GLU A 155 31.61 -12.07 0.84
C GLU A 155 31.14 -12.51 -0.56
N ASN A 156 31.01 -13.82 -0.77
CA ASN A 156 30.62 -14.42 -2.04
C ASN A 156 29.11 -14.63 -2.20
N PHE A 157 28.29 -14.11 -1.29
CA PHE A 157 26.84 -14.35 -1.27
C PHE A 157 26.04 -13.05 -1.30
N SER A 158 25.03 -13.01 -2.17
CA SER A 158 23.98 -11.99 -2.11
C SER A 158 22.87 -12.46 -1.15
N MET A 159 22.60 -11.69 -0.11
CA MET A 159 21.70 -12.08 0.98
C MET A 159 20.33 -11.42 0.87
N SER A 160 19.28 -12.19 1.15
CA SER A 160 17.89 -11.70 1.25
C SER A 160 17.46 -11.47 2.70
N SER A 161 17.99 -12.25 3.65
CA SER A 161 17.77 -12.11 5.08
C SER A 161 19.05 -12.39 5.87
N LEU A 162 19.12 -11.87 7.09
CA LEU A 162 20.24 -12.08 8.00
C LEU A 162 19.73 -11.99 9.45
N VAL A 163 20.12 -12.94 10.28
CA VAL A 163 19.84 -13.00 11.72
C VAL A 163 21.16 -13.26 12.43
N ALA A 164 21.39 -12.59 13.56
CA ALA A 164 22.58 -12.77 14.38
C ALA A 164 22.21 -13.47 15.69
N GLY A 165 23.05 -14.42 16.11
CA GLY A 165 23.13 -14.91 17.48
C GLY A 165 24.19 -14.11 18.26
N GLU A 166 24.67 -14.66 19.37
CA GLU A 166 25.68 -13.95 20.18
C GLU A 166 27.02 -13.81 19.45
N SER A 167 27.49 -14.87 18.78
CA SER A 167 28.83 -14.95 18.17
C SER A 167 28.83 -15.51 16.74
N HIS A 168 27.67 -15.63 16.12
CA HIS A 168 27.51 -16.09 14.74
C HIS A 168 26.33 -15.41 14.06
N ALA A 169 26.27 -15.50 12.74
CA ALA A 169 25.13 -15.04 11.96
C ALA A 169 24.79 -16.03 10.86
N CYS A 170 23.49 -16.17 10.61
CA CYS A 170 22.94 -17.00 9.55
C CYS A 170 21.92 -16.20 8.75
N GLY A 171 21.76 -16.55 7.48
CA GLY A 171 20.80 -15.89 6.61
C GLY A 171 20.49 -16.70 5.38
N LEU A 172 19.50 -16.24 4.62
CA LEU A 172 19.13 -16.84 3.34
C LEU A 172 19.71 -16.01 2.20
N THR A 173 20.34 -16.66 1.23
CA THR A 173 20.75 -16.00 -0.02
C THR A 173 19.52 -15.54 -0.82
N THR A 174 19.71 -14.67 -1.81
CA THR A 174 18.66 -14.28 -2.76
C THR A 174 18.14 -15.45 -3.59
N THR A 175 18.89 -16.55 -3.65
CA THR A 175 18.49 -17.82 -4.27
C THR A 175 17.90 -18.83 -3.27
N GLY A 176 17.76 -18.46 -1.99
CA GLY A 176 17.09 -19.24 -0.97
C GLY A 176 17.96 -20.22 -0.18
N PHE A 177 19.27 -20.23 -0.32
CA PHE A 177 20.16 -21.14 0.43
C PHE A 177 20.47 -20.60 1.82
N LEU A 178 20.55 -21.48 2.82
CA LEU A 178 20.99 -21.13 4.17
C LEU A 178 22.52 -21.03 4.20
N VAL A 179 23.04 -19.91 4.72
CA VAL A 179 24.47 -19.67 4.92
C VAL A 179 24.67 -19.19 6.35
N CYS A 180 25.62 -19.80 7.06
CA CYS A 180 25.97 -19.51 8.44
C CYS A 180 27.48 -19.27 8.56
N THR A 181 27.89 -18.30 9.38
CA THR A 181 29.29 -17.93 9.60
C THR A 181 29.51 -17.41 11.02
N GLY A 182 30.74 -17.48 11.52
CA GLY A 182 31.12 -17.06 12.87
C GLY A 182 31.63 -18.22 13.72
N GLU A 183 31.35 -18.18 15.02
CA GLU A 183 31.73 -19.24 15.97
C GLU A 183 30.96 -20.54 15.68
N ASN A 184 31.68 -21.67 15.64
CA ASN A 184 31.09 -23.00 15.43
C ASN A 184 31.43 -24.03 16.52
N GLY A 185 31.93 -23.60 17.68
CA GLY A 185 32.40 -24.53 18.74
C GLY A 185 31.31 -25.46 19.33
N SER A 186 30.05 -25.23 18.98
CA SER A 186 28.90 -26.05 19.40
C SER A 186 28.22 -26.75 18.22
N GLY A 187 28.73 -26.61 16.99
CA GLY A 187 28.10 -27.10 15.77
C GLY A 187 26.91 -26.24 15.31
N GLN A 188 26.82 -24.98 15.76
CA GLN A 188 25.69 -24.08 15.46
C GLN A 188 25.64 -23.59 14.01
N LEU A 189 26.71 -23.78 13.23
CA LEU A 189 26.74 -23.53 11.79
C LEU A 189 26.50 -24.82 10.97
N ASP A 190 26.63 -25.99 11.61
CA ASP A 190 26.60 -27.29 10.95
C ASP A 190 25.18 -27.82 10.85
N VAL A 191 24.49 -27.46 9.77
CA VAL A 191 23.12 -27.94 9.50
C VAL A 191 23.14 -29.47 9.30
N PRO A 192 22.52 -30.26 10.19
CA PRO A 192 22.58 -31.72 10.08
C PRO A 192 21.85 -32.21 8.82
N SER A 193 22.34 -33.28 8.18
CA SER A 193 21.69 -33.88 7.01
C SER A 193 20.29 -34.45 7.31
N SER A 194 20.01 -34.79 8.57
CA SER A 194 18.66 -35.17 9.04
C SER A 194 17.70 -33.97 9.12
N VAL A 195 18.24 -32.76 9.19
CA VAL A 195 17.51 -31.50 9.23
C VAL A 195 17.36 -30.92 7.84
N SER A 196 18.41 -30.98 7.00
CA SER A 196 18.43 -30.45 5.65
C SER A 196 18.94 -31.46 4.62
N ASN A 197 18.20 -31.61 3.52
CA ASN A 197 18.65 -32.41 2.38
C ASN A 197 19.73 -31.64 1.60
N ASN A 198 20.99 -31.77 2.02
CA ASN A 198 22.16 -31.15 1.38
C ASN A 198 22.02 -29.62 1.16
N ASN A 199 21.48 -28.88 2.14
CA ASN A 199 21.25 -27.44 2.06
C ASN A 199 20.40 -27.07 0.84
N SER A 200 19.20 -27.64 0.75
CA SER A 200 18.27 -27.35 -0.34
C SER A 200 17.80 -25.89 -0.31
N ALA A 201 17.69 -25.25 -1.47
CA ALA A 201 17.18 -23.89 -1.56
C ALA A 201 15.73 -23.80 -1.06
N TYR A 202 15.40 -22.70 -0.38
CA TYR A 202 14.08 -22.37 0.18
C TYR A 202 13.56 -23.38 1.22
N GLU A 203 14.46 -24.14 1.85
CA GLU A 203 14.09 -25.09 2.90
C GLU A 203 13.54 -24.39 4.15
N PHE A 204 14.12 -23.24 4.51
CA PHE A 204 13.73 -22.49 5.69
C PHE A 204 12.94 -21.22 5.31
N SER A 205 11.94 -20.88 6.13
CA SER A 205 11.16 -19.64 6.00
C SER A 205 11.55 -18.56 7.02
N ASP A 206 12.08 -18.95 8.17
CA ASP A 206 12.47 -18.07 9.28
C ASP A 206 13.60 -18.71 10.11
N LEU A 207 14.38 -17.91 10.83
CA LEU A 207 15.56 -18.33 11.60
C LEU A 207 15.62 -17.63 12.98
N ALA A 208 16.07 -18.36 14.00
CA ALA A 208 16.36 -17.83 15.33
C ALA A 208 17.69 -18.39 15.85
N LEU A 209 18.59 -17.52 16.29
CA LEU A 209 19.96 -17.87 16.70
C LEU A 209 20.19 -17.52 18.18
N GLY A 210 20.66 -18.49 18.96
CA GLY A 210 21.04 -18.28 20.36
C GLY A 210 22.55 -18.08 20.52
N SER A 211 23.06 -18.38 21.72
CA SER A 211 24.51 -18.35 22.00
C SER A 211 25.28 -19.50 21.36
N THR A 212 24.70 -20.71 21.38
CA THR A 212 25.36 -21.96 20.98
C THR A 212 24.51 -22.84 20.05
N PHE A 213 23.43 -22.29 19.48
CA PHE A 213 22.51 -23.03 18.64
C PHE A 213 21.89 -22.14 17.57
N THR A 214 21.35 -22.79 16.54
CA THR A 214 20.56 -22.17 15.49
C THR A 214 19.29 -22.99 15.30
N CYS A 215 18.17 -22.31 15.11
CA CYS A 215 16.88 -22.92 14.80
C CYS A 215 16.30 -22.29 13.55
N GLY A 216 15.51 -23.06 12.79
CA GLY A 216 14.80 -22.59 11.62
C GLY A 216 13.43 -23.24 11.47
N ILE A 217 12.49 -22.49 10.90
CA ILE A 217 11.17 -23.01 10.51
C ILE A 217 11.29 -23.64 9.12
N LYS A 218 10.97 -24.93 9.01
CA LYS A 218 10.91 -25.63 7.74
C LYS A 218 9.71 -25.15 6.94
N ARG A 219 9.92 -24.67 5.72
CA ARG A 219 8.86 -24.12 4.86
C ARG A 219 7.79 -25.16 4.49
N GLN A 220 8.15 -26.43 4.41
CA GLN A 220 7.25 -27.49 3.95
C GLN A 220 6.11 -27.80 4.94
N ASN A 221 6.38 -27.73 6.25
CA ASN A 221 5.44 -28.15 7.29
C ASN A 221 5.33 -27.18 8.47
N GLY A 222 6.12 -26.11 8.51
CA GLY A 222 6.14 -25.14 9.60
C GLY A 222 6.78 -25.66 10.89
N HIS A 223 7.39 -26.86 10.88
CA HIS A 223 8.06 -27.39 12.06
C HIS A 223 9.40 -26.71 12.28
N VAL A 224 9.80 -26.59 13.55
CA VAL A 224 11.11 -26.06 13.93
C VAL A 224 12.13 -27.18 13.95
N ALA A 225 13.27 -26.93 13.33
CA ALA A 225 14.46 -27.75 13.49
C ALA A 225 15.57 -26.89 14.11
N CYS A 226 16.26 -27.44 15.10
CA CYS A 226 17.38 -26.80 15.76
C CYS A 226 18.64 -27.65 15.57
N TRP A 227 19.79 -27.03 15.74
CA TRP A 227 21.09 -27.70 15.75
C TRP A 227 22.09 -26.88 16.56
N GLY A 228 23.19 -27.51 16.93
CA GLY A 228 24.14 -27.00 17.92
C GLY A 228 23.97 -27.69 19.27
N LYS A 229 24.25 -26.98 20.37
CA LYS A 229 24.18 -27.54 21.74
C LYS A 229 22.77 -27.65 22.33
N LEU A 230 21.77 -27.04 21.70
CA LEU A 230 20.39 -27.12 22.16
C LEU A 230 19.85 -28.55 21.91
N SER A 231 19.36 -29.23 22.95
CA SER A 231 19.07 -30.67 22.93
C SER A 231 17.94 -31.04 21.96
N GLN A 232 18.34 -31.60 20.81
CA GLN A 232 17.41 -32.01 19.76
C GLN A 232 16.45 -33.12 20.20
N SER A 233 16.83 -33.98 21.15
CA SER A 233 15.99 -35.09 21.63
C SER A 233 14.87 -34.61 22.56
N LEU A 234 15.15 -33.64 23.44
CA LEU A 234 14.16 -33.00 24.29
C LEU A 234 13.19 -32.16 23.44
N ILE A 235 13.70 -31.40 22.46
CA ILE A 235 12.89 -30.60 21.55
C ILE A 235 12.03 -31.48 20.62
N ASN A 236 12.62 -32.50 19.99
CA ASN A 236 11.89 -33.43 19.14
C ASN A 236 10.85 -34.27 19.90
N SER A 237 10.83 -34.29 21.23
CA SER A 237 9.74 -34.91 21.99
C SER A 237 8.65 -33.91 22.36
N MET A 238 9.01 -32.66 22.65
CA MET A 238 8.08 -31.61 23.11
C MET A 238 7.34 -30.87 21.99
N ILE A 239 8.00 -30.59 20.85
CA ILE A 239 7.42 -29.79 19.75
C ILE A 239 7.30 -30.57 18.42
N LYS A 240 7.42 -31.91 18.46
CA LYS A 240 7.54 -32.79 17.28
C LYS A 240 6.48 -32.62 16.19
N ASN A 241 5.29 -32.14 16.58
CA ASN A 241 4.12 -32.00 15.72
C ASN A 241 3.48 -30.61 15.87
N ILE A 242 4.27 -29.61 16.24
CA ILE A 242 3.82 -28.24 16.39
C ILE A 242 4.43 -27.41 15.28
N SER A 243 3.58 -26.74 14.50
CA SER A 243 3.98 -25.76 13.50
C SER A 243 3.98 -24.35 14.07
N PHE A 244 4.90 -23.52 13.57
CA PHE A 244 5.13 -22.16 14.03
C PHE A 244 5.08 -21.17 12.87
N GLU A 245 4.62 -19.95 13.15
CA GLU A 245 4.55 -18.83 12.20
C GLU A 245 5.79 -17.93 12.30
N LEU A 246 6.36 -17.82 13.49
CA LEU A 246 7.53 -17.01 13.81
C LEU A 246 8.29 -17.67 14.96
N ILE A 247 9.62 -17.59 14.93
CA ILE A 247 10.47 -17.94 16.07
C ILE A 247 11.46 -16.81 16.38
N VAL A 248 11.73 -16.62 17.67
CA VAL A 248 12.78 -15.74 18.19
C VAL A 248 13.54 -16.46 19.28
N SER A 249 14.79 -16.08 19.52
CA SER A 249 15.65 -16.71 20.51
C SER A 249 16.25 -15.67 21.45
N GLY A 250 16.40 -16.08 22.71
CA GLY A 250 17.39 -15.48 23.61
C GLY A 250 18.69 -16.28 23.56
N SER A 251 19.56 -16.06 24.55
CA SER A 251 20.85 -16.76 24.68
C SER A 251 20.72 -18.28 24.72
N ASP A 252 19.74 -18.81 25.45
CA ASP A 252 19.60 -20.23 25.81
C ASP A 252 18.17 -20.78 25.67
N PHE A 253 17.24 -19.97 25.13
CA PHE A 253 15.85 -20.36 24.91
C PHE A 253 15.34 -19.90 23.55
N VAL A 254 14.28 -20.54 23.10
CA VAL A 254 13.52 -20.17 21.91
C VAL A 254 12.08 -19.95 22.30
N CYS A 255 11.47 -18.91 21.75
CA CYS A 255 10.04 -18.68 21.81
C CYS A 255 9.47 -18.66 20.40
N GLY A 256 8.31 -19.27 20.23
CA GLY A 256 7.61 -19.32 18.95
C GLY A 256 6.13 -19.06 19.11
N LEU A 257 5.53 -18.56 18.03
CA LEU A 257 4.07 -18.43 17.90
C LEU A 257 3.54 -19.61 17.10
N THR A 258 2.64 -20.40 17.70
CA THR A 258 2.08 -21.58 17.05
C THR A 258 1.16 -21.21 15.89
N THR A 259 1.19 -21.97 14.80
CA THR A 259 0.32 -21.79 13.61
C THR A 259 -1.15 -22.09 13.90
N SER A 260 -1.42 -22.95 14.88
CA SER A 260 -2.77 -23.44 15.18
C SER A 260 -3.63 -22.39 15.86
N ASN A 261 -3.08 -21.70 16.87
CA ASN A 261 -3.82 -20.78 17.73
C ASN A 261 -3.00 -19.59 18.22
N LEU A 262 -1.79 -19.37 17.68
CA LEU A 262 -0.92 -18.24 18.03
C LEU A 262 -0.54 -18.17 19.50
N SER A 263 -0.62 -19.31 20.19
CA SER A 263 -0.09 -19.42 21.53
C SER A 263 1.41 -19.15 21.51
N LEU A 264 1.86 -18.30 22.44
CA LEU A 264 3.27 -18.10 22.70
C LEU A 264 3.79 -19.29 23.50
N MET A 265 4.67 -20.06 22.88
CA MET A 265 5.33 -21.20 23.50
C MET A 265 6.82 -20.93 23.56
N CYS A 266 7.42 -21.08 24.73
CA CYS A 266 8.87 -20.99 24.92
C CYS A 266 9.43 -22.31 25.42
N TRP A 267 10.63 -22.66 24.97
CA TRP A 267 11.34 -23.87 25.37
C TRP A 267 12.85 -23.62 25.48
N SER A 268 13.48 -24.37 26.37
CA SER A 268 14.91 -24.32 26.66
C SER A 268 15.39 -25.65 27.24
N ASP A 269 16.71 -25.87 27.22
CA ASP A 269 17.32 -27.07 27.81
C ASP A 269 17.30 -27.07 29.35
N SER A 270 17.06 -25.91 29.98
CA SER A 270 16.99 -25.75 31.44
C SER A 270 15.66 -26.25 32.05
N GLY A 271 14.77 -26.81 31.23
CA GLY A 271 13.48 -27.33 31.68
C GLY A 271 12.40 -26.27 31.85
N HIS A 272 12.66 -25.01 31.46
CA HIS A 272 11.61 -24.02 31.29
C HIS A 272 10.85 -24.31 29.99
N TYR A 273 9.68 -24.91 30.13
CA TYR A 273 8.74 -25.16 29.05
C TYR A 273 7.34 -24.73 29.48
N GLY A 274 6.60 -24.10 28.58
CA GLY A 274 5.22 -23.76 28.86
C GLY A 274 4.62 -22.85 27.80
N VAL A 275 3.30 -22.96 27.67
CA VAL A 275 2.49 -21.91 27.06
C VAL A 275 2.41 -20.78 28.07
N LEU A 276 2.90 -19.60 27.71
CA LEU A 276 2.81 -18.45 28.60
C LEU A 276 1.34 -17.97 28.63
N PRO A 277 0.75 -17.72 29.83
CA PRO A 277 -0.64 -17.29 29.97
C PRO A 277 -0.77 -15.83 29.57
N MET A 278 -0.66 -15.54 28.28
CA MET A 278 -0.95 -14.23 27.71
C MET A 278 -2.41 -14.19 27.26
N ARG A 279 -3.04 -13.01 27.33
CA ARG A 279 -4.30 -12.77 26.60
C ARG A 279 -4.05 -13.04 25.11
N MET A 280 -5.08 -13.42 24.37
CA MET A 280 -4.96 -13.74 22.93
C MET A 280 -4.11 -12.67 22.20
N ILE A 281 -2.93 -13.07 21.71
CA ILE A 281 -2.03 -12.20 20.94
C ILE A 281 -2.10 -12.68 19.51
N ILE A 282 -2.52 -11.83 18.61
CA ILE A 282 -2.51 -12.15 17.19
C ILE A 282 -1.36 -11.36 16.53
N PRO A 283 -0.38 -12.05 15.91
CA PRO A 283 0.81 -11.40 15.38
C PRO A 283 0.53 -10.77 14.03
N GLY A 284 0.90 -9.50 13.92
CA GLY A 284 0.75 -8.72 12.70
C GLY A 284 -0.12 -7.50 12.92
N PRO A 285 0.04 -6.47 12.07
CA PRO A 285 -0.81 -5.30 12.13
C PRO A 285 -2.26 -5.67 11.79
N CYS A 286 -3.21 -4.99 12.40
CA CYS A 286 -4.60 -5.01 11.95
C CYS A 286 -4.66 -4.49 10.51
N VAL A 287 -4.95 -5.38 9.58
CA VAL A 287 -5.04 -5.12 8.15
C VAL A 287 -6.41 -5.55 7.66
N LYS A 288 -7.01 -4.79 6.76
CA LYS A 288 -8.29 -5.24 6.19
C LYS A 288 -8.01 -6.51 5.37
N PRO A 289 -8.81 -7.59 5.48
CA PRO A 289 -8.55 -8.88 4.82
C PRO A 289 -8.29 -8.77 3.30
N GLU A 290 -8.79 -7.70 2.68
CA GLU A 290 -8.59 -7.33 1.29
C GLU A 290 -7.15 -6.93 0.91
N GLN A 291 -6.28 -6.62 1.89
CA GLN A 291 -4.88 -6.23 1.69
C GLN A 291 -3.95 -7.43 1.46
N CYS A 292 -4.44 -8.67 1.62
CA CYS A 292 -3.66 -9.90 1.43
C CYS A 292 -4.52 -11.00 0.80
N SER A 293 -4.82 -10.90 -0.50
CA SER A 293 -5.78 -11.77 -1.21
C SER A 293 -5.36 -13.24 -1.37
N LYS A 294 -4.16 -13.63 -0.92
CA LYS A 294 -3.69 -15.03 -0.92
C LYS A 294 -3.28 -15.54 0.46
N CYS A 295 -3.51 -14.76 1.51
CA CYS A 295 -2.94 -14.99 2.82
C CYS A 295 -4.11 -15.25 3.79
N GLY A 296 -4.08 -16.37 4.51
CA GLY A 296 -5.17 -16.73 5.43
C GLY A 296 -5.32 -15.69 6.55
N THR A 297 -6.46 -15.63 7.23
CA THR A 297 -6.63 -14.79 8.43
C THR A 297 -6.43 -15.63 9.70
N TYR A 298 -6.01 -14.98 10.78
CA TYR A 298 -6.01 -15.64 12.09
C TYR A 298 -7.42 -15.56 12.71
N PRO A 299 -7.95 -16.67 13.26
CA PRO A 299 -9.24 -16.67 13.94
C PRO A 299 -9.27 -15.65 15.10
N ASN A 300 -10.43 -15.03 15.35
CA ASN A 300 -10.65 -14.01 16.38
C ASN A 300 -9.85 -12.70 16.20
N SER A 301 -9.32 -12.44 15.00
CA SER A 301 -8.58 -11.20 14.72
C SER A 301 -9.45 -9.95 14.63
N ASP A 302 -10.70 -10.11 14.20
CA ASP A 302 -11.76 -9.12 14.23
C ASP A 302 -12.00 -8.55 15.65
N PHE A 303 -11.98 -9.42 16.68
CA PHE A 303 -12.18 -9.04 18.08
C PHE A 303 -11.01 -8.21 18.63
N LEU A 304 -9.77 -8.58 18.33
CA LEU A 304 -8.58 -7.84 18.80
C LEU A 304 -8.38 -6.52 18.03
N CYS A 305 -8.77 -6.49 16.76
CA CYS A 305 -8.69 -5.30 15.92
C CYS A 305 -9.87 -4.34 16.10
N HIS A 306 -10.73 -4.53 17.11
CA HIS A 306 -11.90 -3.70 17.37
C HIS A 306 -12.72 -3.42 16.09
N TYR A 307 -12.90 -4.43 15.24
CA TYR A 307 -13.66 -4.34 13.99
C TYR A 307 -13.05 -3.42 12.89
N THR A 308 -11.77 -3.05 13.00
CA THR A 308 -11.06 -2.19 12.01
C THR A 308 -10.32 -2.96 10.91
N GLY A 309 -10.23 -4.29 11.04
CA GLY A 309 -9.58 -5.22 10.12
C GLY A 309 -9.41 -6.60 10.74
N ASP A 310 -8.74 -7.49 10.03
CA ASP A 310 -8.27 -8.79 10.51
C ASP A 310 -6.75 -8.75 10.67
N ILE A 311 -6.15 -9.82 11.16
CA ILE A 311 -4.70 -9.96 11.13
C ILE A 311 -4.41 -11.14 10.22
N VAL A 312 -3.70 -10.87 9.13
CA VAL A 312 -3.45 -11.82 8.05
C VAL A 312 -2.16 -12.60 8.29
N ARG A 313 -2.18 -13.89 7.98
CA ARG A 313 -1.02 -14.78 7.89
C ARG A 313 -0.11 -14.32 6.77
N SER A 314 1.19 -14.57 6.87
CA SER A 314 2.12 -14.31 5.76
C SER A 314 1.99 -15.37 4.66
N TYR A 315 2.13 -14.98 3.38
CA TYR A 315 2.06 -15.92 2.26
C TYR A 315 3.39 -16.68 2.09
N HIS A 316 3.46 -17.94 2.54
CA HIS A 316 4.54 -18.85 2.14
C HIS A 316 4.18 -19.52 0.81
N ARG A 317 4.98 -19.26 -0.24
CA ARG A 317 4.98 -20.11 -1.45
C ARG A 317 5.39 -21.52 -1.02
N THR A 318 4.42 -22.40 -0.83
CA THR A 318 4.63 -23.84 -0.84
C THR A 318 4.98 -24.24 -2.28
N THR A 319 6.23 -24.62 -2.50
CA THR A 319 6.67 -25.27 -3.72
C THR A 319 6.14 -26.71 -3.71
N SER A 320 4.90 -26.89 -4.18
CA SER A 320 4.43 -28.16 -4.73
C SER A 320 4.03 -27.91 -6.17
N ASN A 321 5.04 -27.89 -7.05
CA ASN A 321 4.99 -28.35 -8.43
C ASN A 321 6.43 -28.36 -8.92
N TYR A 322 7.12 -29.46 -8.61
CA TYR A 322 8.26 -29.90 -9.39
C TYR A 322 7.72 -30.37 -10.74
N ASP A 323 7.90 -29.57 -11.79
CA ASP A 323 7.91 -30.10 -13.16
C ASP A 323 9.29 -30.71 -13.39
N GLU A 324 9.36 -32.04 -13.35
CA GLU A 324 10.48 -32.78 -13.95
C GLU A 324 10.27 -32.84 -15.49
N PRO A 325 11.34 -32.75 -16.30
CA PRO A 325 11.23 -32.73 -17.75
C PRO A 325 11.22 -34.15 -18.32
N ARG A 326 10.24 -34.51 -19.16
CA ARG A 326 10.37 -35.69 -20.04
C ARG A 326 9.77 -35.50 -21.44
N ASN A 327 10.70 -35.47 -22.39
CA ASN A 327 10.75 -36.10 -23.70
C ASN A 327 9.45 -36.55 -24.42
N SER A 328 9.39 -36.07 -25.65
CA SER A 328 8.73 -36.62 -26.84
C SER A 328 8.59 -38.15 -26.90
N THR A 329 7.39 -38.64 -27.27
CA THR A 329 7.09 -39.35 -28.54
C THR A 329 5.61 -39.82 -28.61
N ILE A 330 4.91 -39.48 -29.73
CA ILE A 330 4.00 -40.32 -30.58
C ILE A 330 2.92 -41.16 -29.83
N THR A 331 1.59 -41.00 -29.94
CA THR A 331 0.66 -41.08 -31.09
C THR A 331 -0.78 -40.75 -30.64
N THR A 332 -1.63 -40.25 -31.55
CA THR A 332 -3.07 -39.87 -31.52
C THR A 332 -4.08 -41.05 -31.32
N PRO A 333 -5.45 -40.87 -31.29
CA PRO A 333 -6.34 -39.70 -31.00
C PRO A 333 -7.60 -39.99 -30.11
N SER A 334 -8.35 -38.89 -29.80
CA SER A 334 -9.78 -38.79 -29.43
C SER A 334 -10.17 -39.20 -27.99
N THR A 335 -10.92 -38.42 -27.21
CA THR A 335 -12.14 -37.65 -27.47
C THR A 335 -12.30 -36.47 -26.48
N ASP A 336 -13.07 -35.48 -26.90
CA ASP A 336 -13.44 -34.23 -26.22
C ASP A 336 -13.69 -34.33 -24.71
N HIS A 337 -13.19 -33.33 -23.95
CA HIS A 337 -14.01 -32.47 -23.10
C HIS A 337 -13.19 -31.26 -22.60
N ASN A 338 -13.58 -30.09 -23.09
CA ASN A 338 -13.23 -28.71 -22.71
C ASN A 338 -12.42 -28.50 -21.41
N GLU A 339 -11.21 -27.94 -21.55
CA GLU A 339 -10.52 -27.16 -20.51
C GLU A 339 -11.24 -25.82 -20.29
N PRO A 340 -11.35 -25.31 -19.04
CA PRO A 340 -11.81 -23.96 -18.79
C PRO A 340 -10.69 -22.94 -19.05
N THR A 341 -11.00 -21.98 -19.93
CA THR A 341 -10.18 -20.81 -20.26
C THR A 341 -10.01 -19.83 -19.09
N THR A 342 -9.02 -18.96 -19.26
CA THR A 342 -8.52 -17.88 -18.38
C THR A 342 -9.58 -16.92 -17.80
N ALA A 343 -10.84 -17.01 -18.23
CA ALA A 343 -11.98 -16.29 -17.65
C ALA A 343 -12.16 -16.56 -16.14
N ASN A 344 -11.80 -17.76 -15.68
CA ASN A 344 -11.97 -18.15 -14.28
C ASN A 344 -11.12 -17.34 -13.30
N ASN A 345 -10.02 -16.70 -13.72
CA ASN A 345 -9.16 -15.96 -12.79
C ASN A 345 -9.76 -14.60 -12.38
N ILE A 346 -10.51 -13.93 -13.25
CA ILE A 346 -11.15 -12.63 -12.95
C ILE A 346 -12.50 -12.85 -12.28
N VAL A 347 -13.25 -13.88 -12.67
CA VAL A 347 -14.45 -14.33 -11.95
C VAL A 347 -14.11 -14.69 -10.50
N THR A 348 -12.94 -15.27 -10.25
CA THR A 348 -12.46 -15.56 -8.88
C THR A 348 -12.06 -14.30 -8.09
N VAL A 349 -11.70 -13.21 -8.75
CA VAL A 349 -11.43 -11.90 -8.12
C VAL A 349 -12.73 -11.17 -7.78
N LEU A 350 -13.74 -11.25 -8.66
CA LEU A 350 -15.05 -10.64 -8.48
C LEU A 350 -15.92 -11.39 -7.46
N ASN A 351 -15.92 -12.72 -7.46
CA ASN A 351 -16.70 -13.55 -6.52
C ASN A 351 -16.31 -13.43 -5.03
N ARG A 352 -15.28 -12.65 -4.69
CA ARG A 352 -14.85 -12.38 -3.32
C ARG A 352 -15.42 -11.09 -2.74
N VAL A 353 -16.15 -10.30 -3.53
CA VAL A 353 -16.69 -8.99 -3.17
C VAL A 353 -18.20 -9.14 -2.98
N GLY A 354 -18.65 -9.25 -1.73
CA GLY A 354 -20.07 -9.30 -1.42
C GLY A 354 -20.72 -7.92 -1.56
N SER A 355 -21.03 -7.49 -2.78
CA SER A 355 -22.21 -6.69 -3.20
C SER A 355 -22.04 -6.23 -4.66
N MET A 356 -22.99 -6.63 -5.53
CA MET A 356 -23.09 -6.42 -6.99
C MET A 356 -21.81 -6.72 -7.81
N ASN A 357 -21.68 -7.98 -8.24
CA ASN A 357 -20.65 -8.36 -9.21
C ASN A 357 -21.00 -7.79 -10.60
N PRO A 358 -20.07 -7.09 -11.28
CA PRO A 358 -20.26 -6.62 -12.65
C PRO A 358 -20.53 -7.81 -13.59
N GLU A 359 -21.50 -7.63 -14.49
CA GLU A 359 -21.92 -8.66 -15.44
C GLU A 359 -20.79 -8.99 -16.45
N ILE A 360 -20.69 -10.26 -16.83
CA ILE A 360 -19.71 -10.72 -17.83
C ILE A 360 -20.46 -10.85 -19.15
N PHE A 361 -20.08 -10.02 -20.12
CA PHE A 361 -20.66 -10.00 -21.45
C PHE A 361 -19.76 -10.68 -22.47
N SER A 362 -20.38 -11.31 -23.48
CA SER A 362 -19.63 -11.80 -24.64
C SER A 362 -19.40 -10.70 -25.69
N LEU A 363 -18.36 -10.82 -26.51
CA LEU A 363 -18.10 -9.85 -27.58
C LEU A 363 -19.25 -9.80 -28.58
N SER A 364 -19.86 -10.96 -28.87
CA SER A 364 -21.01 -11.08 -29.78
C SER A 364 -22.22 -10.32 -29.25
N GLU A 365 -22.48 -10.38 -27.95
CA GLU A 365 -23.57 -9.66 -27.31
C GLU A 365 -23.35 -8.15 -27.39
N LEU A 366 -22.16 -7.66 -27.05
CA LEU A 366 -21.83 -6.23 -27.13
C LEU A 366 -21.78 -5.73 -28.57
N ALA A 367 -21.35 -6.56 -29.52
CA ALA A 367 -21.43 -6.26 -30.95
C ALA A 367 -22.89 -6.12 -31.38
N THR A 368 -23.77 -7.02 -30.96
CA THR A 368 -25.21 -6.94 -31.27
C THR A 368 -25.83 -5.67 -30.68
N ALA A 369 -25.55 -5.39 -29.40
CA ALA A 369 -26.04 -4.22 -28.68
C ALA A 369 -25.64 -2.88 -29.33
N THR A 370 -24.52 -2.86 -30.06
CA THR A 370 -23.96 -1.66 -30.70
C THR A 370 -24.12 -1.64 -32.22
N HIS A 371 -24.84 -2.59 -32.82
CA HIS A 371 -24.89 -2.81 -34.27
C HIS A 371 -23.49 -2.93 -34.90
N SER A 372 -22.72 -3.90 -34.41
CA SER A 372 -21.34 -4.18 -34.77
C SER A 372 -20.39 -3.00 -34.56
N PHE A 373 -20.55 -2.29 -33.43
CA PHE A 373 -19.77 -1.08 -33.11
C PHE A 373 -19.88 -0.01 -34.21
N SER A 374 -21.09 0.21 -34.73
CA SER A 374 -21.37 1.19 -35.78
C SER A 374 -20.93 2.60 -35.36
N LEU A 375 -20.37 3.35 -36.31
CA LEU A 375 -20.02 4.76 -36.12
C LEU A 375 -21.23 5.64 -35.78
N GLU A 376 -22.44 5.22 -36.16
CA GLU A 376 -23.68 5.92 -35.79
C GLU A 376 -23.97 5.86 -34.29
N ASN A 377 -23.51 4.79 -33.63
CA ASN A 377 -23.63 4.60 -32.20
C ASN A 377 -22.45 5.19 -31.42
N LYS A 378 -21.45 5.78 -32.08
CA LYS A 378 -20.30 6.37 -31.41
C LYS A 378 -20.69 7.65 -30.67
N ILE A 379 -20.51 7.65 -29.36
CA ILE A 379 -20.82 8.80 -28.49
C ILE A 379 -19.57 9.53 -27.98
N GLY A 380 -18.39 8.91 -28.08
CA GLY A 380 -17.13 9.54 -27.67
C GLY A 380 -15.89 8.78 -28.12
N GLY A 381 -14.72 9.40 -27.99
CA GLY A 381 -13.44 8.75 -28.26
C GLY A 381 -12.25 9.54 -27.71
N GLY A 382 -11.26 8.83 -27.18
CA GLY A 382 -10.06 9.42 -26.58
C GLY A 382 -8.90 8.44 -26.50
N SER A 383 -7.88 8.75 -25.69
CA SER A 383 -6.67 7.93 -25.53
C SER A 383 -6.94 6.51 -25.03
N PHE A 384 -8.05 6.30 -24.32
CA PHE A 384 -8.42 5.01 -23.71
C PHE A 384 -9.40 4.18 -24.56
N GLY A 385 -9.78 4.65 -25.75
CA GLY A 385 -10.66 3.90 -26.65
C GLY A 385 -11.84 4.72 -27.20
N VAL A 386 -12.78 4.00 -27.80
CA VAL A 386 -14.01 4.55 -28.38
C VAL A 386 -15.20 4.11 -27.53
N VAL A 387 -16.12 5.04 -27.28
CA VAL A 387 -17.33 4.76 -26.50
C VAL A 387 -18.53 4.75 -27.44
N TYR A 388 -19.32 3.69 -27.35
CA TYR A 388 -20.53 3.48 -28.13
C TYR A 388 -21.75 3.49 -27.21
N LYS A 389 -22.87 4.03 -27.67
CA LYS A 389 -24.18 3.73 -27.10
C LYS A 389 -24.58 2.33 -27.54
N GLY A 390 -25.08 1.53 -26.61
CA GLY A 390 -25.64 0.22 -26.92
C GLY A 390 -26.95 0.00 -26.18
N LYS A 391 -27.73 -0.95 -26.67
CA LYS A 391 -28.92 -1.44 -25.99
C LYS A 391 -28.77 -2.93 -25.72
N LEU A 392 -28.73 -3.31 -24.44
CA LEU A 392 -28.63 -4.71 -24.03
C LEU A 392 -29.92 -5.48 -24.38
N SER A 393 -29.84 -6.81 -24.38
CA SER A 393 -30.94 -7.70 -24.74
C SER A 393 -32.17 -7.56 -23.83
N ASP A 394 -31.95 -7.16 -22.58
CA ASP A 394 -32.99 -6.84 -21.59
C ASP A 394 -33.58 -5.42 -21.72
N GLY A 395 -33.08 -4.63 -22.67
CA GLY A 395 -33.57 -3.29 -22.98
C GLY A 395 -32.84 -2.15 -22.27
N ARG A 396 -31.86 -2.41 -21.40
CA ARG A 396 -31.05 -1.37 -20.75
C ARG A 396 -30.21 -0.61 -21.77
N ASP A 397 -30.26 0.72 -21.74
CA ASP A 397 -29.34 1.58 -22.48
C ASP A 397 -28.00 1.67 -21.73
N VAL A 398 -26.90 1.38 -22.43
CA VAL A 398 -25.54 1.32 -21.85
C VAL A 398 -24.53 2.11 -22.67
N ALA A 399 -23.46 2.54 -22.02
CA ALA A 399 -22.25 3.05 -22.67
C ALA A 399 -21.19 1.95 -22.70
N ILE A 400 -20.69 1.61 -23.89
CA ILE A 400 -19.74 0.53 -24.11
C ILE A 400 -18.40 1.14 -24.56
N LYS A 401 -17.41 1.13 -23.66
CA LYS A 401 -16.05 1.62 -23.89
C LYS A 401 -15.17 0.47 -24.38
N ARG A 402 -14.79 0.52 -25.66
CA ARG A 402 -13.93 -0.47 -26.30
C ARG A 402 -12.53 0.08 -26.50
N GLY A 403 -11.53 -0.63 -25.98
CA GLY A 403 -10.12 -0.31 -26.24
C GLY A 403 -9.79 -0.33 -27.74
N HIS A 404 -8.89 0.55 -28.19
CA HIS A 404 -8.53 0.62 -29.61
C HIS A 404 -7.73 -0.61 -30.05
N ILE A 405 -8.27 -1.41 -30.98
CA ILE A 405 -7.60 -2.55 -31.63
C ILE A 405 -6.65 -2.02 -32.69
N SER A 406 -5.38 -2.42 -32.62
CA SER A 406 -4.40 -2.08 -33.65
C SER A 406 -4.51 -3.14 -34.74
N SER A 407 -5.25 -2.90 -35.81
CA SER A 407 -5.39 -3.82 -36.95
C SER A 407 -4.14 -3.88 -37.84
N SER A 408 -2.94 -3.55 -37.32
CA SER A 408 -1.72 -3.39 -38.11
C SER A 408 -0.67 -4.44 -37.74
N GLN A 409 -0.29 -5.26 -38.72
CA GLN A 409 0.60 -6.44 -38.62
C GLN A 409 2.09 -6.10 -38.37
N THR A 410 2.40 -4.95 -37.78
CA THR A 410 3.79 -4.53 -37.52
C THR A 410 3.94 -4.07 -36.08
N ILE A 411 4.42 -4.97 -35.22
CA ILE A 411 4.64 -4.70 -33.79
C ILE A 411 5.85 -3.76 -33.65
N THR A 412 5.58 -2.47 -33.41
CA THR A 412 6.62 -1.50 -33.02
C THR A 412 6.75 -1.43 -31.50
N ARG A 413 7.92 -1.03 -30.98
CA ARG A 413 8.12 -0.78 -29.53
C ARG A 413 7.11 0.22 -28.95
N MET A 414 6.62 1.17 -29.76
CA MET A 414 5.57 2.12 -29.35
C MET A 414 4.20 1.44 -29.21
N MET A 415 3.87 0.48 -30.08
CA MET A 415 2.61 -0.27 -29.99
C MET A 415 2.57 -1.20 -28.78
N ILE A 416 3.68 -1.85 -28.43
CA ILE A 416 3.77 -2.67 -27.20
C ILE A 416 3.50 -1.82 -25.96
N LYS A 417 4.11 -0.64 -25.88
CA LYS A 417 3.90 0.29 -24.75
C LYS A 417 2.45 0.79 -24.68
N GLN A 418 1.85 1.15 -25.81
CA GLN A 418 0.44 1.56 -25.85
C GLN A 418 -0.50 0.41 -25.46
N PHE A 419 -0.20 -0.82 -25.87
CA PHE A 419 -0.99 -1.99 -25.47
C PHE A 419 -0.92 -2.23 -23.96
N GLN A 420 0.28 -2.17 -23.38
CA GLN A 420 0.48 -2.29 -21.92
C GLN A 420 -0.21 -1.17 -21.13
N GLU A 421 -0.15 0.08 -21.61
CA GLU A 421 -0.85 1.21 -20.99
C GLU A 421 -2.38 1.06 -21.05
N LYS A 422 -2.91 0.51 -22.15
CA LYS A 422 -4.35 0.22 -22.32
C LYS A 422 -4.82 -0.91 -21.42
N GLU A 423 -4.07 -2.02 -21.34
CA GLU A 423 -4.39 -3.14 -20.45
C GLU A 423 -4.35 -2.69 -18.99
N SER A 424 -3.34 -1.91 -18.60
CA SER A 424 -3.27 -1.31 -17.27
C SER A 424 -4.43 -0.36 -16.97
N ALA A 425 -4.93 0.40 -17.95
CA ALA A 425 -6.06 1.32 -17.75
C ALA A 425 -7.38 0.55 -17.59
N PHE A 426 -7.61 -0.48 -18.40
CA PHE A 426 -8.75 -1.39 -18.26
C PHE A 426 -8.77 -2.06 -16.88
N ASP A 427 -7.63 -2.64 -16.47
CA ASP A 427 -7.51 -3.30 -15.17
C ASP A 427 -7.72 -2.32 -14.02
N SER A 428 -7.15 -1.11 -14.10
CA SER A 428 -7.31 -0.09 -13.06
C SER A 428 -8.76 0.37 -12.91
N GLU A 429 -9.45 0.55 -14.04
CA GLU A 429 -10.85 0.97 -14.06
C GLU A 429 -11.79 -0.14 -13.58
N LEU A 430 -11.58 -1.38 -14.02
CA LEU A 430 -12.33 -2.55 -13.56
C LEU A 430 -12.15 -2.78 -12.05
N VAL A 431 -10.90 -2.74 -11.55
CA VAL A 431 -10.58 -2.92 -10.12
C VAL A 431 -11.15 -1.79 -9.26
N SER A 432 -11.11 -0.55 -9.76
CA SER A 432 -11.67 0.58 -9.02
C SER A 432 -13.18 0.50 -8.98
N LEU A 433 -13.85 0.41 -10.14
CA LEU A 433 -15.30 0.51 -10.21
C LEU A 433 -16.05 -0.72 -9.70
N SER A 434 -15.45 -1.92 -9.74
CA SER A 434 -16.05 -3.11 -9.12
C SER A 434 -16.28 -3.00 -7.60
N ARG A 435 -15.72 -1.96 -6.97
CA ARG A 435 -15.81 -1.73 -5.52
C ARG A 435 -16.47 -0.39 -5.17
N LEU A 436 -16.79 0.43 -6.17
CA LEU A 436 -17.32 1.77 -5.97
C LEU A 436 -18.80 1.78 -6.34
N ASN A 437 -19.63 2.15 -5.38
CA ASN A 437 -21.06 2.36 -5.62
C ASN A 437 -21.50 3.64 -4.93
N HIS A 438 -21.75 4.67 -5.73
CA HIS A 438 -22.18 5.96 -5.23
C HIS A 438 -22.93 6.73 -6.33
N LYS A 439 -24.02 7.41 -5.96
CA LYS A 439 -24.91 8.13 -6.88
C LYS A 439 -24.23 9.22 -7.73
N HIS A 440 -23.06 9.70 -7.30
CA HIS A 440 -22.28 10.73 -8.01
C HIS A 440 -21.06 10.14 -8.73
N LEU A 441 -21.02 8.83 -8.93
CA LEU A 441 -20.07 8.13 -9.78
C LEU A 441 -20.83 7.39 -10.88
N VAL A 442 -20.24 7.26 -12.06
CA VAL A 442 -20.80 6.42 -13.12
C VAL A 442 -20.62 4.94 -12.73
N SER A 443 -21.71 4.18 -12.78
CA SER A 443 -21.71 2.77 -12.39
C SER A 443 -21.16 1.88 -13.50
N LEU A 444 -20.37 0.88 -13.11
CA LEU A 444 -19.95 -0.20 -14.01
C LEU A 444 -21.03 -1.29 -14.02
N VAL A 445 -21.67 -1.49 -15.16
CA VAL A 445 -22.66 -2.55 -15.39
C VAL A 445 -21.95 -3.89 -15.57
N GLY A 446 -20.85 -3.90 -16.33
CA GLY A 446 -20.14 -5.12 -16.62
C GLY A 446 -18.90 -4.93 -17.49
N PHE A 447 -18.34 -6.04 -17.94
CA PHE A 447 -17.14 -6.06 -18.77
C PHE A 447 -17.14 -7.25 -19.72
N CYS A 448 -16.34 -7.14 -20.78
CA CYS A 448 -16.01 -8.24 -21.68
C CYS A 448 -14.49 -8.32 -21.82
N GLN A 449 -13.98 -9.54 -21.64
CA GLN A 449 -12.59 -9.90 -21.86
C GLN A 449 -12.54 -11.19 -22.65
N GLU A 450 -12.60 -11.06 -23.98
CA GLU A 450 -12.50 -12.16 -24.92
C GLU A 450 -11.36 -11.87 -25.90
N ASN A 451 -10.47 -12.84 -26.11
CA ASN A 451 -9.28 -12.67 -26.94
C ASN A 451 -8.44 -11.44 -26.51
N GLU A 452 -8.12 -10.56 -27.47
CA GLU A 452 -7.41 -9.28 -27.25
C GLU A 452 -8.38 -8.11 -26.97
N GLU A 453 -9.69 -8.37 -26.88
CA GLU A 453 -10.67 -7.33 -26.57
C GLU A 453 -10.72 -7.05 -25.06
N ARG A 454 -10.82 -5.76 -24.75
CA ARG A 454 -11.01 -5.23 -23.40
C ARG A 454 -12.09 -4.18 -23.48
N ILE A 455 -13.28 -4.52 -22.98
CA ILE A 455 -14.48 -3.68 -23.12
C ILE A 455 -15.14 -3.52 -21.75
N LEU A 456 -15.48 -2.28 -21.40
CA LEU A 456 -16.19 -1.94 -20.17
C LEU A 456 -17.58 -1.41 -20.51
N VAL A 457 -18.58 -1.80 -19.74
CA VAL A 457 -19.99 -1.47 -19.93
C VAL A 457 -20.47 -0.66 -18.74
N TYR A 458 -21.05 0.51 -18.98
CA TYR A 458 -21.50 1.46 -17.96
C TYR A 458 -22.95 1.84 -18.18
N ASP A 459 -23.57 2.43 -17.14
CA ASP A 459 -24.82 3.15 -17.29
C ASP A 459 -24.67 4.25 -18.34
N TYR A 460 -25.65 4.35 -19.24
CA TYR A 460 -25.67 5.43 -20.23
C TYR A 460 -26.11 6.75 -19.59
N MET A 461 -25.33 7.81 -19.84
CA MET A 461 -25.59 9.16 -19.33
C MET A 461 -26.23 10.00 -20.45
N GLU A 462 -27.54 10.25 -20.35
CA GLU A 462 -28.36 10.77 -21.45
C GLU A 462 -28.02 12.20 -21.85
N ASN A 463 -27.58 13.01 -20.90
CA ASN A 463 -27.21 14.41 -21.14
C ASN A 463 -25.73 14.58 -21.51
N GLY A 464 -24.94 13.50 -21.52
CA GLY A 464 -23.53 13.52 -21.94
C GLY A 464 -22.61 14.26 -20.96
N SER A 465 -21.49 14.79 -21.46
CA SER A 465 -20.44 15.40 -20.63
C SER A 465 -20.66 16.89 -20.37
N LEU A 466 -20.30 17.34 -19.17
CA LEU A 466 -20.33 18.76 -18.80
C LEU A 466 -19.52 19.62 -19.79
N HIS A 467 -18.38 19.12 -20.30
CA HIS A 467 -17.58 19.85 -21.29
C HIS A 467 -18.38 20.21 -22.54
N ASN A 468 -19.12 19.25 -23.10
CA ASN A 468 -19.90 19.48 -24.31
C ASN A 468 -21.07 20.43 -24.03
N ILE A 469 -21.73 20.30 -22.88
CA ILE A 469 -22.85 21.17 -22.53
C ILE A 469 -22.34 22.61 -22.33
N LEU A 470 -21.19 22.80 -21.69
CA LEU A 470 -20.67 24.11 -21.36
C LEU A 470 -20.00 24.83 -22.55
N HIS A 471 -19.35 24.08 -23.45
CA HIS A 471 -18.43 24.66 -24.45
C HIS A 471 -18.80 24.41 -25.91
N ASP A 472 -19.74 23.50 -26.24
CA ASP A 472 -20.18 23.35 -27.63
C ASP A 472 -21.16 24.46 -28.01
N LYS A 473 -20.80 25.24 -29.03
CA LYS A 473 -21.61 26.33 -29.59
C LYS A 473 -22.97 25.90 -30.16
N ARG A 474 -23.19 24.60 -30.32
CA ARG A 474 -24.47 24.03 -30.79
C ARG A 474 -25.50 23.89 -29.66
N ASN A 475 -25.06 24.02 -28.40
CA ASN A 475 -25.87 23.84 -27.19
C ASN A 475 -26.27 25.16 -26.52
N ASP A 476 -26.21 26.30 -27.22
CA ASP A 476 -26.74 27.59 -26.71
C ASP A 476 -28.23 27.53 -26.32
N SER A 477 -28.95 26.46 -26.71
CA SER A 477 -30.34 26.16 -26.37
C SER A 477 -30.55 25.35 -25.08
N VAL A 478 -29.50 24.87 -24.39
CA VAL A 478 -29.66 24.10 -23.14
C VAL A 478 -29.87 25.07 -21.97
N SER A 479 -31.10 25.55 -21.81
CA SER A 479 -31.51 26.51 -20.77
C SER A 479 -31.24 26.03 -19.34
N VAL A 480 -31.18 24.71 -19.13
CA VAL A 480 -31.14 24.09 -17.80
C VAL A 480 -29.85 24.43 -17.03
N ILE A 481 -28.70 24.55 -17.70
CA ILE A 481 -27.43 24.92 -17.06
C ILE A 481 -27.11 26.42 -17.11
N ASN A 482 -27.97 27.22 -17.75
CA ASN A 482 -27.88 28.68 -17.76
C ASN A 482 -28.49 29.27 -16.48
N SER A 483 -28.21 28.64 -15.34
CA SER A 483 -28.60 29.07 -14.00
C SER A 483 -27.44 28.80 -13.05
N TRP A 484 -27.13 29.77 -12.19
CA TRP A 484 -26.09 29.59 -11.18
C TRP A 484 -26.40 28.42 -10.25
N ARG A 485 -27.68 28.24 -9.88
CA ARG A 485 -28.15 27.11 -9.08
C ARG A 485 -27.80 25.76 -9.71
N ALA A 486 -28.01 25.61 -11.02
CA ALA A 486 -27.69 24.36 -11.74
C ALA A 486 -26.18 24.11 -11.77
N ARG A 487 -25.38 25.14 -12.06
CA ARG A 487 -23.91 25.05 -12.08
C ARG A 487 -23.31 24.72 -10.71
N ILE A 488 -23.83 25.35 -9.64
CA ILE A 488 -23.44 25.05 -8.26
C ILE A 488 -23.81 23.62 -7.89
N LYS A 489 -25.01 23.15 -8.26
CA LYS A 489 -25.42 21.75 -8.05
C LYS A 489 -24.44 20.78 -8.71
N ILE A 490 -24.04 21.03 -9.96
CA ILE A 490 -23.08 20.18 -10.67
C ILE A 490 -21.73 20.14 -9.94
N ALA A 491 -21.21 21.29 -9.50
CA ALA A 491 -19.97 21.35 -8.72
C ALA A 491 -20.09 20.57 -7.40
N LEU A 492 -21.22 20.70 -6.70
CA LEU A 492 -21.49 20.01 -5.45
C LEU A 492 -21.60 18.48 -5.65
N ASP A 493 -22.29 18.04 -6.70
CA ASP A 493 -22.46 16.63 -7.02
C ASP A 493 -21.11 15.99 -7.39
N ALA A 494 -20.28 16.66 -8.20
CA ALA A 494 -18.91 16.22 -8.49
C ALA A 494 -18.05 16.15 -7.22
N ALA A 495 -18.13 17.16 -6.34
CA ALA A 495 -17.42 17.18 -5.08
C ALA A 495 -17.78 15.99 -4.17
N LYS A 496 -19.08 15.64 -4.07
CA LYS A 496 -19.53 14.45 -3.33
C LYS A 496 -19.00 13.15 -3.93
N GLY A 497 -18.92 13.06 -5.26
CA GLY A 497 -18.29 11.92 -5.95
C GLY A 497 -16.82 11.77 -5.56
N ILE A 498 -16.06 12.86 -5.61
CA ILE A 498 -14.62 12.87 -5.27
C ILE A 498 -14.41 12.62 -3.77
N GLU A 499 -15.25 13.17 -2.90
CA GLU A 499 -15.24 12.92 -1.46
C GLU A 499 -15.43 11.43 -1.16
N TYR A 500 -16.40 10.79 -1.84
CA TYR A 500 -16.60 9.36 -1.74
C TYR A 500 -15.32 8.59 -2.10
N LEU A 501 -14.64 8.97 -3.19
CA LEU A 501 -13.38 8.34 -3.60
C LEU A 501 -12.27 8.50 -2.55
N HIS A 502 -12.14 9.68 -1.92
CA HIS A 502 -11.02 9.96 -1.02
C HIS A 502 -11.25 9.46 0.42
N ASN A 503 -12.48 9.58 0.92
CA ASN A 503 -12.76 9.39 2.34
C ASN A 503 -13.48 8.06 2.63
N TYR A 504 -14.30 7.60 1.69
CA TYR A 504 -15.23 6.49 1.91
C TYR A 504 -14.84 5.22 1.16
N ALA A 505 -14.22 5.34 -0.02
CA ALA A 505 -13.70 4.20 -0.75
C ALA A 505 -12.58 3.50 0.03
N VAL A 506 -12.53 2.17 -0.08
CA VAL A 506 -11.54 1.34 0.61
C VAL A 506 -10.85 0.41 -0.39
N PRO A 507 -9.54 0.62 -0.64
CA PRO A 507 -8.73 1.79 -0.25
C PRO A 507 -9.21 3.10 -0.91
N PRO A 508 -8.83 4.29 -0.38
CA PRO A 508 -9.10 5.56 -1.06
C PRO A 508 -8.57 5.58 -2.49
N VAL A 509 -9.27 6.27 -3.37
CA VAL A 509 -8.97 6.33 -4.80
C VAL A 509 -8.67 7.77 -5.19
N ILE A 510 -7.49 8.02 -5.76
CA ILE A 510 -7.20 9.30 -6.43
C ILE A 510 -7.51 9.11 -7.91
N HIS A 511 -8.40 9.95 -8.45
CA HIS A 511 -8.89 9.84 -9.82
C HIS A 511 -7.84 10.24 -10.86
N ARG A 512 -7.05 11.30 -10.59
CA ARG A 512 -5.94 11.84 -11.43
C ARG A 512 -6.34 12.48 -12.75
N ASP A 513 -7.62 12.49 -13.10
CA ASP A 513 -8.11 13.07 -14.36
C ASP A 513 -9.49 13.71 -14.18
N ILE A 514 -9.64 14.47 -13.09
CA ILE A 514 -10.83 15.30 -12.85
C ILE A 514 -10.82 16.46 -13.84
N LYS A 515 -11.83 16.48 -14.74
CA LYS A 515 -12.04 17.49 -15.77
C LYS A 515 -13.50 17.50 -16.22
N SER A 516 -13.95 18.56 -16.87
CA SER A 516 -15.34 18.70 -17.34
C SER A 516 -15.77 17.62 -18.34
N SER A 517 -14.85 16.99 -19.08
CA SER A 517 -15.21 15.88 -19.99
C SER A 517 -15.50 14.57 -19.26
N ASN A 518 -15.04 14.44 -18.02
CA ASN A 518 -15.17 13.24 -17.18
C ASN A 518 -16.25 13.41 -16.09
N ILE A 519 -17.01 14.50 -16.16
CA ILE A 519 -18.21 14.73 -15.34
C ILE A 519 -19.39 14.61 -16.30
N LEU A 520 -20.14 13.52 -16.17
CA LEU A 520 -21.29 13.22 -17.01
C LEU A 520 -22.58 13.56 -16.27
N LEU A 521 -23.64 13.86 -17.02
CA LEU A 521 -24.96 14.17 -16.47
C LEU A 521 -25.94 13.06 -16.87
N ASP A 522 -26.60 12.48 -15.87
CA ASP A 522 -27.74 11.58 -16.10
C ASP A 522 -29.00 12.37 -16.49
N SER A 523 -30.08 11.65 -16.82
CA SER A 523 -31.38 12.20 -17.19
C SER A 523 -31.96 13.21 -16.18
N ASP A 524 -31.61 13.10 -14.89
CA ASP A 524 -32.03 14.01 -13.82
C ASP A 524 -31.09 15.22 -13.63
N TRP A 525 -30.15 15.45 -14.55
CA TRP A 525 -29.11 16.48 -14.43
C TRP A 525 -28.28 16.33 -13.14
N THR A 526 -28.07 15.09 -12.69
CA THR A 526 -27.17 14.77 -11.59
C THR A 526 -25.79 14.47 -12.13
N ALA A 527 -24.80 15.16 -11.58
CA ALA A 527 -23.43 15.01 -12.03
C ALA A 527 -22.80 13.74 -11.45
N ARG A 528 -22.12 12.99 -12.33
CA ARG A 528 -21.44 11.74 -12.03
C ARG A 528 -20.03 11.74 -12.58
N VAL A 529 -19.05 11.44 -11.73
CA VAL A 529 -17.64 11.34 -12.12
C VAL A 529 -17.41 9.99 -12.84
N SER A 530 -16.68 10.04 -13.96
CA SER A 530 -16.44 8.94 -14.89
C SER A 530 -14.96 8.84 -15.29
N ASP A 531 -14.60 7.75 -15.99
CA ASP A 531 -13.27 7.51 -16.59
C ASP A 531 -12.15 7.31 -15.56
N PHE A 532 -12.14 6.12 -14.96
CA PHE A 532 -11.19 5.73 -13.93
C PHE A 532 -9.91 5.08 -14.50
N GLY A 533 -9.68 5.18 -15.80
CA GLY A 533 -8.54 4.54 -16.48
C GLY A 533 -7.17 5.03 -16.00
N LEU A 534 -7.09 6.23 -15.42
CA LEU A 534 -5.85 6.76 -14.81
C LEU A 534 -5.82 6.64 -13.29
N SER A 535 -6.93 6.25 -12.66
CA SER A 535 -7.11 6.26 -11.21
C SER A 535 -6.08 5.41 -10.49
N LYS A 536 -5.85 5.72 -9.21
CA LYS A 536 -4.86 5.01 -8.41
C LYS A 536 -5.36 4.84 -6.99
N LEU A 537 -5.33 3.60 -6.53
CA LEU A 537 -5.61 3.24 -5.14
C LEU A 537 -4.48 3.75 -4.23
N MET A 538 -4.83 4.49 -3.18
CA MET A 538 -3.91 4.95 -2.14
C MET A 538 -3.59 3.79 -1.18
N LYS A 539 -2.32 3.65 -0.81
CA LYS A 539 -1.90 2.67 0.22
C LYS A 539 -2.34 3.18 1.60
N ARG A 540 -3.16 2.43 2.34
CA ARG A 540 -3.69 2.87 3.65
C ARG A 540 -2.54 2.90 4.67
N GLY A 541 -2.16 4.11 5.11
CA GLY A 541 -1.01 4.39 5.98
C GLY A 541 -0.14 5.56 5.51
N HIS A 542 -0.26 5.98 4.25
CA HIS A 542 0.27 7.25 3.74
C HIS A 542 -0.92 8.16 3.45
N ARG A 543 -1.23 9.09 4.35
CA ARG A 543 -2.33 10.05 4.12
C ARG A 543 -1.95 11.15 3.13
N ASP A 544 -0.67 11.34 2.84
CA ASP A 544 -0.26 12.62 2.26
C ASP A 544 0.35 12.53 0.86
N ALA A 545 0.87 11.36 0.42
CA ALA A 545 1.68 11.30 -0.80
C ALA A 545 1.92 9.89 -1.35
N VAL A 546 1.77 9.73 -2.66
CA VAL A 546 2.17 8.54 -3.44
C VAL A 546 3.16 8.97 -4.51
N SER A 547 4.39 8.44 -4.49
CA SER A 547 5.31 8.65 -5.61
C SER A 547 4.72 8.00 -6.88
N ALA A 548 4.43 8.82 -7.88
CA ALA A 548 3.80 8.41 -9.12
C ALA A 548 4.21 9.37 -10.24
N LYS A 549 4.56 8.84 -11.41
CA LYS A 549 4.81 9.65 -12.61
C LYS A 549 3.60 10.53 -12.91
N ALA A 550 3.82 11.83 -13.16
CA ALA A 550 2.80 12.77 -13.57
C ALA A 550 2.09 12.33 -14.86
N VAL A 551 0.77 12.17 -14.79
CA VAL A 551 -0.13 11.92 -15.93
C VAL A 551 -1.45 12.65 -15.68
N GLY A 552 -2.17 13.00 -16.74
CA GLY A 552 -3.45 13.72 -16.68
C GLY A 552 -3.62 14.62 -17.89
N THR A 553 -4.67 15.44 -17.89
CA THR A 553 -5.00 16.34 -19.00
C THR A 553 -4.45 17.75 -18.77
N VAL A 554 -3.68 18.27 -19.74
CA VAL A 554 -3.10 19.64 -19.68
C VAL A 554 -4.19 20.68 -19.38
N GLY A 555 -3.92 21.59 -18.44
CA GLY A 555 -4.88 22.55 -17.91
C GLY A 555 -5.53 22.12 -16.59
N TYR A 556 -5.62 20.82 -16.33
CA TYR A 556 -6.20 20.25 -15.09
C TYR A 556 -5.16 19.60 -14.17
N ILE A 557 -3.93 19.37 -14.66
CA ILE A 557 -2.87 18.74 -13.87
C ILE A 557 -2.41 19.70 -12.77
N ASP A 558 -2.44 19.19 -11.54
CA ASP A 558 -1.82 19.83 -10.38
C ASP A 558 -0.33 20.15 -10.63
N PRO A 559 0.08 21.43 -10.55
CA PRO A 559 1.45 21.85 -10.83
C PRO A 559 2.47 21.27 -9.85
N GLU A 560 2.12 21.08 -8.58
CA GLU A 560 3.00 20.47 -7.58
C GLU A 560 3.21 18.98 -7.89
N TYR A 561 2.13 18.28 -8.24
CA TYR A 561 2.21 16.89 -8.71
C TYR A 561 3.05 16.76 -10.00
N TYR A 562 2.86 17.66 -10.95
CA TYR A 562 3.60 17.67 -12.21
C TYR A 562 5.12 17.79 -11.99
N VAL A 563 5.53 18.67 -11.07
CA VAL A 563 6.94 18.93 -10.78
C VAL A 563 7.55 17.85 -9.87
N LEU A 564 6.86 17.48 -8.79
CA LEU A 564 7.43 16.61 -7.74
C LEU A 564 7.23 15.12 -8.00
N ASN A 565 6.36 14.72 -8.93
CA ASN A 565 5.91 13.33 -9.09
C ASN A 565 5.38 12.71 -7.79
N VAL A 566 4.75 13.54 -6.97
CA VAL A 566 4.09 13.17 -5.71
C VAL A 566 2.60 13.40 -5.89
N LEU A 567 1.86 12.31 -5.99
CA LEU A 567 0.42 12.33 -6.15
C LEU A 567 -0.28 12.33 -4.79
N THR A 568 -1.25 13.21 -4.61
CA THR A 568 -2.01 13.33 -3.36
C THR A 568 -3.50 13.51 -3.67
N ALA A 569 -4.37 13.38 -2.66
CA ALA A 569 -5.78 13.75 -2.78
C ALA A 569 -5.96 15.21 -3.26
N LYS A 570 -5.02 16.09 -2.91
CA LYS A 570 -5.02 17.51 -3.33
C LYS A 570 -4.84 17.70 -4.83
N SER A 571 -4.38 16.69 -5.56
CA SER A 571 -4.29 16.73 -7.02
C SER A 571 -5.66 16.67 -7.68
N ASP A 572 -6.60 15.88 -7.14
CA ASP A 572 -8.00 15.88 -7.62
C ASP A 572 -8.74 17.16 -7.20
N VAL A 573 -8.43 17.70 -6.01
CA VAL A 573 -8.98 18.99 -5.53
C VAL A 573 -8.61 20.12 -6.50
N TYR A 574 -7.37 20.13 -7.00
CA TYR A 574 -6.95 21.10 -8.02
C TYR A 574 -7.78 20.97 -9.30
N GLY A 575 -7.95 19.75 -9.83
CA GLY A 575 -8.78 19.50 -11.01
C GLY A 575 -10.24 19.92 -10.83
N LEU A 576 -10.82 19.68 -9.65
CA LEU A 576 -12.16 20.15 -9.30
C LEU A 576 -12.23 21.69 -9.27
N GLY A 577 -11.22 22.37 -8.74
CA GLY A 577 -11.12 23.83 -8.77
C GLY A 577 -11.12 24.39 -10.19
N VAL A 578 -10.40 23.74 -11.11
CA VAL A 578 -10.42 24.11 -12.54
C VAL A 578 -11.84 23.94 -13.12
N VAL A 579 -12.53 22.83 -12.83
CA VAL A 579 -13.93 22.63 -13.26
C VAL A 579 -14.86 23.72 -12.71
N MET A 580 -14.70 24.13 -11.46
CA MET A 580 -15.48 25.23 -10.88
C MET A 580 -15.23 26.56 -11.61
N LEU A 581 -13.98 26.83 -12.00
CA LEU A 581 -13.66 28.01 -12.81
C LEU A 581 -14.26 27.93 -14.21
N GLU A 582 -14.31 26.75 -14.84
CA GLU A 582 -15.04 26.58 -16.10
C GLU A 582 -16.53 26.90 -15.91
N LEU A 583 -17.17 26.36 -14.87
CA LEU A 583 -18.57 26.63 -14.54
C LEU A 583 -18.85 28.12 -14.28
N LEU A 584 -17.94 28.83 -13.61
CA LEU A 584 -18.09 30.26 -13.33
C LEU A 584 -17.92 31.11 -14.59
N THR A 585 -16.93 30.80 -15.42
CA THR A 585 -16.50 31.68 -16.53
C THR A 585 -17.09 31.29 -17.89
N GLY A 586 -17.55 30.05 -18.04
CA GLY A 586 -17.93 29.49 -19.34
C GLY A 586 -16.75 29.25 -20.28
N LYS A 587 -15.50 29.39 -19.81
CA LYS A 587 -14.29 29.22 -20.61
C LYS A 587 -13.69 27.83 -20.40
N LYS A 588 -13.04 27.30 -21.44
CA LYS A 588 -12.29 26.03 -21.36
C LYS A 588 -11.10 26.18 -20.41
N ALA A 589 -10.65 25.08 -19.80
CA ALA A 589 -9.46 25.11 -18.93
C ALA A 589 -8.22 25.73 -19.57
N VAL A 590 -8.04 25.55 -20.89
CA VAL A 590 -7.07 26.29 -21.71
C VAL A 590 -7.82 26.84 -22.92
N PHE A 591 -7.67 28.14 -23.17
CA PHE A 591 -8.34 28.85 -24.27
C PHE A 591 -7.44 29.95 -24.83
N LYS A 592 -7.81 30.49 -25.99
CA LYS A 592 -7.13 31.66 -26.56
C LYS A 592 -7.81 32.93 -26.04
N ASP A 593 -7.05 33.85 -25.46
CA ASP A 593 -7.55 35.14 -24.99
C ASP A 593 -7.00 36.27 -25.86
N GLY A 594 -7.82 36.76 -26.80
CA GLY A 594 -7.39 37.76 -27.78
C GLY A 594 -6.25 37.29 -28.70
N GLU A 595 -5.32 38.21 -28.99
CA GLU A 595 -4.10 37.97 -29.78
C GLU A 595 -2.95 37.38 -28.92
N GLU A 596 -3.08 37.40 -27.58
CA GLU A 596 -2.07 36.95 -26.63
C GLU A 596 -2.18 35.44 -26.35
N GLY A 597 -1.79 34.64 -27.34
CA GLY A 597 -1.47 33.21 -27.13
C GLY A 597 -2.56 32.34 -26.47
N LEU A 598 -2.12 31.24 -25.84
CA LEU A 598 -2.98 30.34 -25.05
C LEU A 598 -2.84 30.73 -23.57
N THR A 599 -3.96 30.92 -22.89
CA THR A 599 -4.01 31.15 -21.44
C THR A 599 -4.80 30.04 -20.73
N SER A 600 -4.54 29.85 -19.45
CA SER A 600 -5.30 28.94 -18.60
C SER A 600 -6.42 29.69 -17.88
N VAL A 601 -7.54 29.00 -17.61
CA VAL A 601 -8.64 29.59 -16.81
C VAL A 601 -8.19 29.97 -15.40
N VAL A 602 -7.16 29.28 -14.87
CA VAL A 602 -6.57 29.57 -13.56
C VAL A 602 -5.82 30.90 -13.58
N ASP A 603 -5.01 31.15 -14.61
CA ASP A 603 -4.26 32.40 -14.73
C ASP A 603 -5.21 33.57 -15.04
N TYR A 604 -6.17 33.34 -15.95
CA TYR A 604 -7.26 34.29 -16.23
C TYR A 604 -8.00 34.73 -14.96
N ALA A 605 -8.30 33.76 -14.07
CA ALA A 605 -8.94 33.99 -12.79
C ALA A 605 -8.06 34.76 -11.78
N ARG A 606 -6.76 34.43 -11.70
CA ARG A 606 -5.81 35.05 -10.76
C ARG A 606 -5.50 36.51 -11.08
N GLU A 607 -5.44 36.86 -12.36
CA GLU A 607 -5.14 38.23 -12.79
C GLU A 607 -6.28 39.22 -12.46
N ARG A 608 -7.48 38.70 -12.15
CA ARG A 608 -8.66 39.49 -11.84
C ARG A 608 -8.86 39.58 -10.34
N ARG A 609 -8.73 40.80 -9.79
CA ARG A 609 -8.81 41.08 -8.34
C ARG A 609 -10.10 40.58 -7.65
N ARG A 610 -11.19 40.39 -8.40
CA ARG A 610 -12.45 39.81 -7.94
C ARG A 610 -13.05 38.95 -9.04
N LEU A 611 -13.32 37.68 -8.75
CA LEU A 611 -14.01 36.78 -9.68
C LEU A 611 -15.46 37.16 -9.96
N LEU A 612 -16.07 37.98 -9.09
CA LEU A 612 -17.38 38.59 -9.30
C LEU A 612 -17.32 39.96 -10.00
N GLY A 613 -16.14 40.37 -10.48
CA GLY A 613 -16.01 41.59 -11.28
C GLY A 613 -16.70 41.47 -12.64
N GLU A 614 -17.04 42.61 -13.25
CA GLU A 614 -17.61 42.62 -14.61
C GLU A 614 -16.68 41.89 -15.60
N GLY A 615 -17.26 41.00 -16.42
CA GLY A 615 -16.56 40.29 -17.50
C GLY A 615 -15.85 38.99 -17.11
N VAL A 616 -15.96 38.54 -15.85
CA VAL A 616 -15.39 37.24 -15.41
C VAL A 616 -16.40 36.11 -15.47
N LEU A 617 -17.62 36.37 -14.98
CA LEU A 617 -18.71 35.40 -14.99
C LEU A 617 -19.21 35.15 -16.41
N ASP A 618 -19.74 33.95 -16.64
CA ASP A 618 -20.32 33.55 -17.91
C ASP A 618 -21.55 34.42 -18.24
N ASN A 619 -21.40 35.26 -19.26
CA ASN A 619 -22.44 36.17 -19.73
C ASN A 619 -23.73 35.46 -20.16
N ARG A 620 -23.70 34.16 -20.47
CA ARG A 620 -24.89 33.37 -20.83
C ARG A 620 -25.85 33.15 -19.66
N VAL A 621 -25.34 33.16 -18.43
CA VAL A 621 -26.17 33.08 -17.21
C VAL A 621 -26.61 34.47 -16.76
N GLY A 622 -25.79 35.48 -17.03
CA GLY A 622 -25.99 36.83 -16.54
C GLY A 622 -25.43 37.02 -15.12
N SER A 623 -25.55 38.24 -14.61
CA SER A 623 -25.17 38.55 -13.23
C SER A 623 -26.16 37.89 -12.26
N PRO A 624 -25.72 37.42 -11.09
CA PRO A 624 -26.62 36.90 -10.06
C PRO A 624 -27.72 37.90 -9.75
N GLU A 625 -28.99 37.46 -9.81
CA GLU A 625 -30.14 38.38 -9.72
C GLU A 625 -30.48 38.73 -8.26
N TRP A 626 -30.22 37.81 -7.34
CA TRP A 626 -30.63 37.89 -5.93
C TRP A 626 -29.43 37.78 -4.99
N ILE A 627 -29.51 38.38 -3.80
CA ILE A 627 -28.40 38.42 -2.84
C ILE A 627 -27.89 37.02 -2.43
N ASN A 628 -28.82 36.09 -2.26
CA ASN A 628 -28.55 34.68 -1.94
C ASN A 628 -27.80 33.97 -3.07
N GLU A 629 -28.18 34.27 -4.32
CA GLU A 629 -27.50 33.72 -5.50
C GLU A 629 -26.10 34.31 -5.65
N ALA A 630 -25.97 35.63 -5.46
CA ALA A 630 -24.68 36.31 -5.48
C ALA A 630 -23.71 35.75 -4.43
N GLU A 631 -24.18 35.55 -3.20
CA GLU A 631 -23.41 34.94 -2.11
C GLU A 631 -23.02 33.49 -2.44
N ALA A 632 -23.93 32.69 -3.00
CA ALA A 632 -23.63 31.33 -3.41
C ALA A 632 -22.57 31.26 -4.52
N VAL A 633 -22.65 32.16 -5.52
CA VAL A 633 -21.63 32.28 -6.58
C VAL A 633 -20.30 32.78 -6.00
N GLU A 634 -20.32 33.68 -5.02
CA GLU A 634 -19.13 34.12 -4.30
C GLU A 634 -18.42 32.97 -3.57
N ILE A 635 -19.18 32.16 -2.85
CA ILE A 635 -18.67 30.98 -2.13
C ILE A 635 -18.05 29.98 -3.13
N LEU A 636 -18.71 29.74 -4.26
CA LEU A 636 -18.18 28.87 -5.32
C LEU A 636 -16.86 29.43 -5.88
N ALA A 637 -16.80 30.74 -6.13
CA ALA A 637 -15.63 31.42 -6.66
C ALA A 637 -14.44 31.39 -5.69
N ASP A 638 -14.65 31.71 -4.41
CA ASP A 638 -13.62 31.62 -3.37
C ASP A 638 -13.12 30.17 -3.21
N THR A 639 -14.05 29.21 -3.22
CA THR A 639 -13.72 27.79 -3.14
C THR A 639 -12.85 27.37 -4.33
N ALA A 640 -13.21 27.77 -5.55
CA ALA A 640 -12.44 27.48 -6.75
C ALA A 640 -11.00 28.01 -6.66
N VAL A 641 -10.82 29.27 -6.21
CA VAL A 641 -9.50 29.91 -6.05
C VAL A 641 -8.65 29.19 -5.00
N ARG A 642 -9.25 28.77 -3.87
CA ARG A 642 -8.55 27.99 -2.85
C ARG A 642 -8.13 26.61 -3.35
N CYS A 643 -8.96 25.95 -4.15
CA CYS A 643 -8.65 24.65 -4.75
C CYS A 643 -7.49 24.71 -5.74
N VAL A 644 -7.31 25.82 -6.48
CA VAL A 644 -6.25 25.95 -7.51
C VAL A 644 -4.97 26.62 -7.01
N LYS A 645 -4.71 26.66 -5.69
CA LYS A 645 -3.43 27.15 -5.16
C LYS A 645 -2.27 26.28 -5.63
N LEU A 646 -1.10 26.90 -5.82
CA LEU A 646 0.09 26.20 -6.32
C LEU A 646 0.55 25.10 -5.35
N GLU A 647 0.66 25.40 -4.06
CA GLU A 647 1.04 24.43 -3.03
C GLU A 647 -0.19 23.62 -2.55
N GLY A 648 -0.11 22.30 -2.59
CA GLY A 648 -1.20 21.40 -2.22
C GLY A 648 -1.61 21.49 -0.74
N ARG A 649 -0.69 21.84 0.14
CA ARG A 649 -0.97 22.06 1.57
C ARG A 649 -1.92 23.22 1.85
N ASP A 650 -1.98 24.21 0.95
CA ASP A 650 -2.83 25.38 1.10
C ASP A 650 -4.23 25.19 0.49
N ARG A 651 -4.43 24.08 -0.24
CA ARG A 651 -5.72 23.70 -0.81
C ARG A 651 -6.59 23.07 0.28
N PRO A 652 -7.92 23.26 0.24
CA PRO A 652 -8.83 22.61 1.17
C PRO A 652 -8.76 21.09 1.04
N GLU A 653 -9.06 20.38 2.13
CA GLU A 653 -9.40 18.96 2.04
C GLU A 653 -10.76 18.81 1.35
N ILE A 654 -10.99 17.68 0.66
CA ILE A 654 -12.34 17.30 0.24
C ILE A 654 -13.11 16.73 1.45
N SER A 655 -13.20 17.51 2.52
CA SER A 655 -13.87 17.12 3.76
C SER A 655 -15.33 17.57 3.78
N GLU A 656 -16.02 17.23 4.87
CA GLU A 656 -17.33 17.75 5.18
C GLU A 656 -17.41 19.27 5.04
N ASP A 657 -16.32 20.00 5.33
CA ASP A 657 -16.26 21.47 5.25
C ASP A 657 -16.37 22.00 3.81
N LEU A 658 -15.73 21.35 2.82
CA LEU A 658 -15.85 21.76 1.42
C LEU A 658 -17.26 21.47 0.89
N ARG A 659 -17.85 20.34 1.29
CA ARG A 659 -19.24 19.99 1.00
C ARG A 659 -20.21 20.92 1.70
N LEU A 660 -19.94 21.31 2.96
CA LEU A 660 -20.73 22.24 3.74
C LEU A 660 -20.62 23.64 3.16
N LEU A 661 -19.46 24.09 2.69
CA LEU A 661 -19.32 25.38 2.00
C LEU A 661 -20.18 25.41 0.73
N LEU A 662 -20.13 24.37 -0.10
CA LEU A 662 -20.97 24.28 -1.30
C LEU A 662 -22.45 23.98 -1.01
N GLY A 663 -22.75 23.30 0.10
CA GLY A 663 -24.10 22.87 0.49
C GLY A 663 -24.85 23.85 1.40
N ASN A 664 -24.13 24.73 2.10
CA ASN A 664 -24.64 25.86 2.88
C ASN A 664 -24.77 27.12 2.03
N CYS A 665 -24.56 27.03 0.71
CA CYS A 665 -25.01 28.08 -0.19
C CYS A 665 -26.47 28.40 0.15
N PRO A 666 -26.83 29.69 0.31
CA PRO A 666 -28.21 30.09 0.53
C PRO A 666 -29.12 29.36 -0.46
N LYS A 667 -30.31 28.93 -0.02
CA LYS A 667 -31.27 28.33 -0.95
C LYS A 667 -31.60 29.38 -2.02
N VAL A 668 -31.01 29.19 -3.21
CA VAL A 668 -31.25 29.98 -4.42
C VAL A 668 -32.57 29.56 -5.05
#